data_AF-A0A7X8R3N8-F1
#
_entry.id   AF-A0A7X8R3N8-F1
#
_cell.length_a   1.000
_cell.length_b   1.000
_cell.length_c   1.000
_cell.angle_alpha   90.00
_cell.angle_beta   90.00
_cell.angle_gamma   90.00
#
_symmetry.space_group_name_H-M   'P 1'
#
loop_
_entity.id
_entity.type
_entity.pdbx_description
1 polymer ?
#
loop_
_entity_poly.entity_id
_entity_poly.type
_entity_poly.pdbx_seq_one_letter_code
_entity_poly.pdbx_strand_id
1 'polypeptide(L)'
;MIYGRRISRKSRGKQSPCHVSRTAKRNFIRLFIFLFVLMVIFTLIPRFADAAHYFVSYPLSPDTDTKVKLQWMSVPSARIYRIYRDDGGGSGFTLIKEIDVDTELDATSYTDEGLLPETTYIYKLEAYDESMTELLLQDVTTVAVTSAMIRPYGLTAVYDINSRQAILTWNCSALASGSRIHRVEGGASSYRDTSSSDSTEELILGSGTVRFTVQTLALAAGYGLSEPSDPVTVVPVAPPVLSAEYVNQDMVRISWDRRTHIGIFVLECSKWEGSSWGQWETINTTLSGNYTTHTVDAGGKYRYRLKAREDKGYRGYSNITEYVNSLAPPADLTGQITDADRIDLSWSNPPGNDGKLQVWRKAGGSSTSGQYTLVATLDITADTYSDRFTIEPGETYHYRVNAVDETGHYSSYASISIIAKAPAAPSALRANVVSGAGVTLLWNDGSNNETGFIIERYDDNQKKFVTIGTAAPDTTEYTDSTAVQGSTYIYRVFAHNGIGRSAPSNEVTITAWDTAAPASLTVTPVSSTRLDLTWSYTGTENYNTIIERKKGADGTWTPIFTTAAGVLKYSDTGLEPGTRYFYRVRKSLGTGVSGEPFPDEAGTGAYTMLPTPTLTCRPSSDNSIHISWSGVSGADVVIERKMANGSFSPIMTAGPSMQGWYDSTGLVPGAFYTYRIMARTSVNKSLYSKEITVHNYYLEAPTALSISIKQNSEIELRWYDNSTDEAGFEIWRYTHGGGQYVLYATVDKNVTTFTDTKVDKGVQYSYKVRAYTQGGSTYSEYSNVASIGIGLINPPANLQFDYISEYQVMLRWTDTSDNEHGFIVEQKIGDDGAWYQIAWVSANKTAYVVSNLNKYTQYYFRVRAYNYSGNVDSVSEEILVSTSIPATPTDLKAMTISASQIRLTWKDNSDSERGFRILRSLYSDRYFYPVAIVAGDTTVYNDSGLNAGTRYYYKVEAYNDVGSSASDAVEARTNTRVFFTDTGSVPWAEDAIENLAGLGIIKGVTDTLFMPGNTITKAEFAAMTVRAFKLETAPVGSLADVRYDKWYYREVMIAENFGIISGDAANRFYPETPITREEIAVMVFKALQASGRKFNVHDNTVLEKFIDKHNISPHAVSSMAVLAGEGIMEGLQGNTIGPKYPATRAQAAVFIYRALTRSEPGDEEAF
;
A
#
# COMPACT_ATOMS: atom_id res chain seq x y z
N MET A 1 8.56 21.24 -4.28
CA MET A 1 8.77 19.82 -4.66
C MET A 1 9.26 19.04 -3.44
N ILE A 2 8.43 18.10 -2.97
CA ILE A 2 8.74 16.65 -2.84
C ILE A 2 9.51 16.34 -1.55
N TYR A 3 8.82 16.04 -0.44
CA TYR A 3 8.28 14.73 0.00
C TYR A 3 9.23 13.95 0.94
N GLY A 4 8.76 13.72 2.16
CA GLY A 4 8.75 12.37 2.74
C GLY A 4 9.75 12.06 3.86
N ARG A 5 9.27 11.93 5.10
CA ARG A 5 9.73 10.84 5.97
C ARG A 5 8.64 10.29 6.89
N ARG A 6 8.60 8.96 6.87
CA ARG A 6 7.76 7.98 7.55
C ARG A 6 7.73 8.11 9.08
N ILE A 7 6.51 8.01 9.62
CA ILE A 7 5.99 6.95 10.52
C ILE A 7 6.96 6.36 11.57
N SER A 8 6.61 6.59 12.84
CA SER A 8 6.98 5.79 14.01
C SER A 8 5.73 5.09 14.57
N ARG A 9 5.84 3.78 14.82
CA ARG A 9 4.82 2.89 15.40
C ARG A 9 4.69 3.12 16.92
N LYS A 10 3.46 3.08 17.47
CA LYS A 10 3.19 2.41 18.75
C LYS A 10 1.71 2.06 19.00
N SER A 11 1.55 0.84 19.52
CA SER A 11 0.46 0.23 20.29
C SER A 11 -0.87 -0.14 19.60
N ARG A 12 -1.11 -1.45 19.55
CA ARG A 12 -2.39 -2.13 19.31
C ARG A 12 -3.25 -2.03 20.57
N GLY A 13 -4.44 -1.44 20.44
CA GLY A 13 -5.57 -1.62 21.36
C GLY A 13 -6.74 -2.25 20.60
N LYS A 14 -7.23 -3.40 21.07
CA LYS A 14 -8.45 -4.05 20.58
C LYS A 14 -9.67 -3.18 20.94
N GLN A 15 -10.50 -2.82 19.96
CA GLN A 15 -11.90 -2.44 20.17
C GLN A 15 -12.78 -3.05 19.07
N SER A 16 -13.95 -3.54 19.48
CA SER A 16 -14.98 -4.23 18.70
C SER A 16 -15.62 -3.36 17.60
N PRO A 17 -16.23 -3.95 16.56
CA PRO A 17 -16.69 -3.22 15.38
C PRO A 17 -18.01 -2.49 15.61
N CYS A 18 -18.04 -1.18 15.34
CA CYS A 18 -19.25 -0.38 15.28
C CYS A 18 -19.77 -0.31 13.83
N HIS A 19 -21.10 -0.32 13.69
CA HIS A 19 -21.89 -0.45 12.45
C HIS A 19 -21.52 0.56 11.33
N VAL A 20 -21.22 0.05 10.14
CA VAL A 20 -21.20 0.83 8.89
C VAL A 20 -22.59 0.84 8.27
N SER A 21 -23.10 2.05 8.00
CA SER A 21 -24.42 2.30 7.38
C SER A 21 -24.57 1.65 6.00
N ARG A 22 -25.76 1.06 5.74
CA ARG A 22 -26.16 0.41 4.47
C ARG A 22 -26.04 1.32 3.24
N THR A 23 -25.98 2.64 3.41
CA THR A 23 -25.90 3.60 2.30
C THR A 23 -24.50 3.66 1.67
N ALA A 24 -23.43 3.48 2.46
CA ALA A 24 -22.05 3.51 1.96
C ALA A 24 -21.71 2.28 1.10
N LYS A 25 -22.25 1.10 1.44
CA LYS A 25 -22.13 -0.12 0.61
C LYS A 25 -22.84 0.00 -0.74
N ARG A 26 -23.93 0.78 -0.83
CA ARG A 26 -24.75 0.90 -2.04
C ARG A 26 -24.11 1.83 -3.09
N ASN A 27 -23.36 2.84 -2.66
CA ASN A 27 -22.66 3.76 -3.56
C ASN A 27 -21.33 3.17 -4.07
N PHE A 28 -20.63 2.37 -3.24
CA PHE A 28 -19.43 1.65 -3.67
C PHE A 28 -19.73 0.57 -4.72
N ILE A 29 -20.86 -0.15 -4.57
CA ILE A 29 -21.29 -1.18 -5.53
C ILE A 29 -21.77 -0.55 -6.86
N ARG A 30 -22.38 0.65 -6.85
CA ARG A 30 -22.79 1.34 -8.09
C ARG A 30 -21.59 1.88 -8.89
N LEU A 31 -20.56 2.40 -8.22
CA LEU A 31 -19.33 2.86 -8.88
C LEU A 31 -18.50 1.68 -9.41
N PHE A 32 -18.48 0.55 -8.67
CA PHE A 32 -17.81 -0.68 -9.10
C PHE A 32 -18.53 -1.37 -10.27
N ILE A 33 -19.87 -1.38 -10.29
CA ILE A 33 -20.66 -1.92 -11.42
C ILE A 33 -20.53 -1.03 -12.66
N PHE A 34 -20.46 0.29 -12.52
CA PHE A 34 -20.30 1.19 -13.67
C PHE A 34 -18.91 1.04 -14.33
N LEU A 35 -17.85 0.87 -13.54
CA LEU A 35 -16.50 0.60 -14.05
C LEU A 35 -16.33 -0.83 -14.57
N PHE A 36 -17.00 -1.82 -13.99
CA PHE A 36 -16.96 -3.22 -14.44
C PHE A 36 -17.76 -3.43 -15.74
N VAL A 37 -18.87 -2.73 -15.94
CA VAL A 37 -19.65 -2.77 -17.19
C VAL A 37 -18.90 -2.09 -18.34
N LEU A 38 -18.15 -1.02 -18.07
CA LEU A 38 -17.28 -0.39 -19.09
C LEU A 38 -16.12 -1.31 -19.53
N MET A 39 -15.61 -2.14 -18.62
CA MET A 39 -14.50 -3.07 -18.88
C MET A 39 -14.96 -4.38 -19.57
N VAL A 40 -16.20 -4.81 -19.35
CA VAL A 40 -16.80 -6.00 -20.00
C VAL A 40 -17.29 -5.69 -21.41
N ILE A 41 -17.70 -4.45 -21.71
CA ILE A 41 -18.08 -4.04 -23.07
C ILE A 41 -16.86 -3.97 -24.02
N PHE A 42 -15.64 -3.82 -23.49
CA PHE A 42 -14.40 -3.84 -24.29
C PHE A 42 -13.73 -5.23 -24.42
N THR A 43 -14.27 -6.30 -23.81
CA THR A 43 -13.61 -7.63 -23.80
C THR A 43 -14.41 -8.79 -24.39
N LEU A 44 -15.62 -8.56 -24.90
CA LEU A 44 -16.42 -9.58 -25.58
C LEU A 44 -17.05 -9.04 -26.88
N ILE A 45 -16.21 -8.90 -27.91
CA ILE A 45 -16.66 -9.05 -29.30
C ILE A 45 -15.92 -10.27 -29.85
N PRO A 46 -16.62 -11.31 -30.35
CA PRO A 46 -15.97 -12.40 -31.07
C PRO A 46 -15.22 -11.82 -32.27
N ARG A 47 -13.95 -12.20 -32.41
CA ARG A 47 -13.17 -12.00 -33.64
C ARG A 47 -13.85 -12.77 -34.76
N PHE A 48 -14.80 -12.13 -35.43
CA PHE A 48 -15.15 -12.48 -36.79
C PHE A 48 -14.02 -11.98 -37.68
N ALA A 49 -13.43 -12.93 -38.40
CA ALA A 49 -12.55 -12.65 -39.51
C ALA A 49 -13.38 -11.97 -40.60
N ASP A 50 -13.31 -10.64 -40.69
CA ASP A 50 -13.37 -9.94 -41.97
C ASP A 50 -12.71 -8.57 -41.84
N ALA A 51 -11.80 -8.26 -42.75
CA ALA A 51 -11.12 -6.98 -42.80
C ALA A 51 -12.06 -5.95 -43.46
N ALA A 52 -12.76 -5.15 -42.66
CA ALA A 52 -13.54 -4.01 -43.16
C ALA A 52 -13.54 -2.83 -42.17
N HIS A 53 -13.29 -1.64 -42.71
CA HIS A 53 -12.99 -0.35 -42.09
C HIS A 53 -14.03 0.12 -41.04
N TYR A 54 -13.57 0.57 -39.87
CA TYR A 54 -14.41 1.15 -38.80
C TYR A 54 -14.65 2.65 -39.07
N PHE A 55 -15.89 3.08 -39.27
CA PHE A 55 -16.33 4.49 -39.28
C PHE A 55 -17.60 4.61 -38.42
N VAL A 56 -17.56 5.41 -37.36
CA VAL A 56 -18.63 5.50 -36.36
C VAL A 56 -19.01 6.95 -36.07
N SER A 57 -20.28 7.16 -35.74
CA SER A 57 -20.84 8.46 -35.36
C SER A 57 -21.68 8.37 -34.09
N TYR A 58 -21.54 9.32 -33.18
CA TYR A 58 -22.38 9.42 -31.97
C TYR A 58 -22.57 10.88 -31.52
N PRO A 59 -23.73 11.23 -30.92
CA PRO A 59 -23.95 12.55 -30.34
C PRO A 59 -22.91 12.90 -29.26
N LEU A 60 -22.40 14.13 -29.26
CA LEU A 60 -21.29 14.54 -28.40
C LEU A 60 -21.76 15.29 -27.16
N SER A 61 -21.48 14.75 -25.97
CA SER A 61 -21.80 15.40 -24.68
C SER A 61 -20.85 16.56 -24.36
N PRO A 62 -21.33 17.69 -23.78
CA PRO A 62 -22.70 17.92 -23.30
C PRO A 62 -23.70 18.29 -24.40
N ASP A 63 -23.26 18.77 -25.56
CA ASP A 63 -24.09 19.32 -26.66
C ASP A 63 -24.71 18.23 -27.57
N THR A 64 -25.24 17.17 -26.98
CA THR A 64 -25.76 16.00 -27.72
C THR A 64 -26.92 16.30 -28.66
N ASP A 65 -27.56 17.46 -28.50
CA ASP A 65 -28.64 17.94 -29.36
C ASP A 65 -28.15 18.66 -30.62
N THR A 66 -26.88 19.07 -30.66
CA THR A 66 -26.36 19.99 -31.70
C THR A 66 -24.98 19.60 -32.24
N LYS A 67 -24.34 18.58 -31.68
CA LYS A 67 -23.02 18.08 -32.12
C LYS A 67 -23.00 16.56 -32.23
N VAL A 68 -22.33 16.06 -33.28
CA VAL A 68 -22.04 14.63 -33.48
C VAL A 68 -20.54 14.47 -33.68
N LYS A 69 -19.95 13.51 -32.98
CA LYS A 69 -18.56 13.12 -33.17
C LYS A 69 -18.47 11.95 -34.16
N LEU A 70 -17.60 12.10 -35.14
CA LEU A 70 -17.22 11.10 -36.13
C LEU A 70 -15.81 10.60 -35.86
N GLN A 71 -15.60 9.29 -35.94
CA GLN A 71 -14.29 8.65 -35.75
C GLN A 71 -14.12 7.48 -36.71
N TRP A 72 -12.93 7.33 -37.30
CA TRP A 72 -12.59 6.19 -38.15
C TRP A 72 -11.16 5.71 -37.91
N MET A 73 -10.84 4.54 -38.46
CA MET A 73 -9.47 4.04 -38.49
C MET A 73 -8.69 4.63 -39.67
N SER A 74 -7.40 4.89 -39.47
CA SER A 74 -6.50 5.34 -40.54
C SER A 74 -6.46 4.31 -41.68
N VAL A 75 -6.72 4.76 -42.91
CA VAL A 75 -6.65 4.00 -44.15
C VAL A 75 -5.20 4.05 -44.67
N PRO A 76 -4.55 2.90 -44.89
CA PRO A 76 -3.17 2.87 -45.41
C PRO A 76 -3.05 3.64 -46.73
N SER A 77 -2.00 4.46 -46.85
CA SER A 77 -1.72 5.32 -48.01
C SER A 77 -2.68 6.48 -48.25
N ALA A 78 -3.70 6.67 -47.40
CA ALA A 78 -4.58 7.84 -47.50
C ALA A 78 -3.88 9.10 -47.00
N ARG A 79 -3.91 10.15 -47.84
CA ARG A 79 -3.43 11.50 -47.51
C ARG A 79 -4.57 12.48 -47.29
N ILE A 80 -5.73 12.25 -47.93
CA ILE A 80 -6.92 13.11 -47.79
C ILE A 80 -8.15 12.27 -47.42
N TYR A 81 -8.90 12.70 -46.41
CA TYR A 81 -10.24 12.20 -46.09
C TYR A 81 -11.30 13.22 -46.46
N ARG A 82 -12.39 12.77 -47.08
CA ARG A 82 -13.58 13.57 -47.35
C ARG A 82 -14.78 13.02 -46.59
N ILE A 83 -15.41 13.88 -45.81
CA ILE A 83 -16.58 13.56 -45.01
C ILE A 83 -17.79 14.26 -45.61
N TYR A 84 -18.79 13.47 -45.94
CA TYR A 84 -20.07 13.95 -46.44
C TYR A 84 -21.17 13.70 -45.40
N ARG A 85 -22.21 14.52 -45.45
CA ARG A 85 -23.40 14.41 -44.61
C ARG A 85 -24.66 14.52 -45.45
N ASP A 86 -25.61 13.65 -45.18
CA ASP A 86 -26.99 13.74 -45.62
C ASP A 86 -27.86 14.09 -44.41
N ASP A 87 -28.59 15.20 -44.55
CA ASP A 87 -29.45 15.78 -43.51
C ASP A 87 -30.86 15.15 -43.51
N GLY A 88 -31.10 14.13 -44.35
CA GLY A 88 -32.36 13.38 -44.42
C GLY A 88 -33.48 14.07 -45.21
N GLY A 89 -33.19 15.22 -45.84
CA GLY A 89 -34.14 16.07 -46.58
C GLY A 89 -34.31 15.75 -48.08
N GLY A 90 -33.70 14.67 -48.58
CA GLY A 90 -33.82 14.24 -49.98
C GLY A 90 -32.84 14.90 -50.98
N SER A 91 -31.90 15.72 -50.49
CA SER A 91 -30.85 16.39 -51.29
C SER A 91 -29.59 15.56 -51.52
N GLY A 92 -29.47 14.40 -50.86
CA GLY A 92 -28.30 13.51 -50.92
C GLY A 92 -27.10 14.03 -50.11
N PHE A 93 -25.97 13.30 -50.19
CA PHE A 93 -24.74 13.59 -49.46
C PHE A 93 -24.06 14.90 -49.92
N THR A 94 -23.79 15.79 -48.97
CA THR A 94 -23.05 17.05 -49.17
C THR A 94 -21.67 16.97 -48.49
N LEU A 95 -20.61 17.46 -49.13
CA LEU A 95 -19.27 17.47 -48.53
C LEU A 95 -19.23 18.51 -47.40
N ILE A 96 -18.95 18.07 -46.16
CA ILE A 96 -18.91 18.95 -44.99
C ILE A 96 -17.49 19.21 -44.50
N LYS A 97 -16.53 18.30 -44.76
CA LYS A 97 -15.13 18.49 -44.38
C LYS A 97 -14.20 17.69 -45.27
N GLU A 98 -13.08 18.31 -45.64
CA GLU A 98 -11.88 17.65 -46.18
C GLU A 98 -10.77 17.76 -45.13
N ILE A 99 -10.08 16.66 -44.86
CA ILE A 99 -9.02 16.54 -43.85
C ILE A 99 -7.76 16.03 -44.53
N ASP A 100 -6.70 16.81 -44.44
CA ASP A 100 -5.37 16.44 -44.91
C ASP A 100 -4.57 15.84 -43.74
N VAL A 101 -4.15 14.59 -43.91
CA VAL A 101 -3.50 13.76 -42.89
C VAL A 101 -2.17 14.36 -42.43
N ASP A 102 -1.46 15.10 -43.29
CA ASP A 102 -0.14 15.63 -42.96
C ASP A 102 -0.20 16.97 -42.22
N THR A 103 -1.35 17.66 -42.26
CA THR A 103 -1.50 19.02 -41.72
C THR A 103 -2.44 19.10 -40.52
N GLU A 104 -3.42 18.19 -40.39
CA GLU A 104 -4.35 18.18 -39.27
C GLU A 104 -3.92 17.23 -38.15
N LEU A 105 -3.93 17.73 -36.90
CA LEU A 105 -3.40 17.06 -35.70
C LEU A 105 -4.14 15.78 -35.30
N ASP A 106 -5.39 15.61 -35.72
CA ASP A 106 -6.23 14.43 -35.48
C ASP A 106 -6.98 14.05 -36.75
N ALA A 107 -6.24 13.54 -37.74
CA ALA A 107 -6.75 13.27 -39.08
C ALA A 107 -7.77 12.10 -39.18
N THR A 108 -8.12 11.48 -38.06
CA THR A 108 -9.04 10.33 -37.97
C THR A 108 -10.30 10.61 -37.15
N SER A 109 -10.52 11.87 -36.78
CA SER A 109 -11.72 12.29 -36.07
C SER A 109 -12.22 13.64 -36.54
N TYR A 110 -13.53 13.85 -36.49
CA TYR A 110 -14.16 15.12 -36.82
C TYR A 110 -15.38 15.34 -35.93
N THR A 111 -15.60 16.56 -35.48
CA THR A 111 -16.84 16.93 -34.78
C THR A 111 -17.66 17.77 -35.73
N ASP A 112 -18.83 17.27 -36.09
CA ASP A 112 -19.81 18.04 -36.82
C ASP A 112 -20.67 18.83 -35.83
N GLU A 113 -20.81 20.13 -36.08
CA GLU A 113 -21.44 21.09 -35.17
C GLU A 113 -22.53 21.88 -35.89
N GLY A 114 -23.45 22.48 -35.13
CA GLY A 114 -24.57 23.23 -35.70
C GLY A 114 -25.70 22.34 -36.22
N LEU A 115 -25.78 21.11 -35.69
CA LEU A 115 -26.83 20.15 -35.99
C LEU A 115 -28.14 20.51 -35.30
N LEU A 116 -29.22 20.01 -35.86
CA LEU A 116 -30.57 20.23 -35.36
C LEU A 116 -30.94 19.13 -34.34
N PRO A 117 -31.68 19.43 -33.27
CA PRO A 117 -32.12 18.42 -32.30
C PRO A 117 -33.05 17.37 -32.94
N GLU A 118 -33.07 16.17 -32.36
CA GLU A 118 -33.92 15.02 -32.80
C GLU A 118 -33.84 14.70 -34.30
N THR A 119 -32.72 15.03 -34.95
CA THR A 119 -32.56 14.89 -36.40
C THR A 119 -31.59 13.74 -36.70
N THR A 120 -31.95 12.91 -37.68
CA THR A 120 -31.11 11.80 -38.13
C THR A 120 -30.18 12.27 -39.24
N TYR A 121 -28.88 12.16 -39.01
CA TYR A 121 -27.84 12.48 -39.97
C TYR A 121 -27.13 11.21 -40.41
N ILE A 122 -26.94 11.06 -41.72
CA ILE A 122 -26.15 9.98 -42.30
C ILE A 122 -24.83 10.59 -42.78
N TYR A 123 -23.72 10.02 -42.33
CA TYR A 123 -22.38 10.44 -42.72
C TYR A 123 -21.75 9.43 -43.65
N LYS A 124 -20.95 9.90 -44.60
CA LYS A 124 -20.18 9.09 -45.54
C LYS A 124 -18.73 9.53 -45.54
N LEU A 125 -17.80 8.58 -45.50
CA LEU A 125 -16.36 8.81 -45.51
C LEU A 125 -15.73 8.23 -46.78
N GLU A 126 -14.90 9.03 -47.44
CA GLU A 126 -14.06 8.65 -48.57
C GLU A 126 -12.58 8.98 -48.25
N ALA A 127 -11.65 8.13 -48.69
CA ALA A 127 -10.21 8.32 -48.49
C ALA A 127 -9.45 8.24 -49.81
N TYR A 128 -8.48 9.14 -50.01
CA TYR A 128 -7.75 9.32 -51.26
C TYR A 128 -6.23 9.34 -51.05
N ASP A 129 -5.50 8.97 -52.11
CA ASP A 129 -4.05 9.05 -52.20
C ASP A 129 -3.52 10.49 -52.36
N GLU A 130 -2.19 10.66 -52.40
CA GLU A 130 -1.50 11.97 -52.50
C GLU A 130 -1.89 12.78 -53.75
N SER A 131 -2.34 12.11 -54.82
CA SER A 131 -2.70 12.76 -56.08
C SER A 131 -4.19 13.06 -56.23
N MET A 132 -5.04 12.67 -55.26
CA MET A 132 -6.51 12.71 -55.36
C MET A 132 -7.08 11.95 -56.57
N THR A 133 -6.33 10.99 -57.11
CA THR A 133 -6.76 10.24 -58.30
C THR A 133 -7.14 8.79 -58.00
N GLU A 134 -6.62 8.19 -56.92
CA GLU A 134 -6.97 6.84 -56.49
C GLU A 134 -7.84 6.87 -55.23
N LEU A 135 -9.05 6.30 -55.32
CA LEU A 135 -9.98 6.16 -54.20
C LEU A 135 -9.62 4.91 -53.39
N LEU A 136 -9.09 5.11 -52.19
CA LEU A 136 -8.56 4.06 -51.32
C LEU A 136 -9.63 3.49 -50.36
N LEU A 137 -10.66 4.28 -50.07
CA LEU A 137 -11.84 3.83 -49.31
C LEU A 137 -13.11 4.45 -49.90
N GLN A 138 -14.08 3.62 -50.23
CA GLN A 138 -15.33 4.04 -50.90
C GLN A 138 -16.58 3.77 -50.04
N ASP A 139 -17.49 4.74 -50.01
CA ASP A 139 -18.89 4.65 -49.57
C ASP A 139 -19.13 4.02 -48.18
N VAL A 140 -18.21 4.24 -47.22
CA VAL A 140 -18.43 3.80 -45.84
C VAL A 140 -19.34 4.82 -45.14
N THR A 141 -20.49 4.35 -44.64
CA THR A 141 -21.49 5.21 -44.00
C THR A 141 -21.74 4.87 -42.54
N THR A 142 -22.15 5.88 -41.77
CA THR A 142 -22.61 5.75 -40.37
C THR A 142 -23.79 6.68 -40.14
N VAL A 143 -24.65 6.37 -39.16
CA VAL A 143 -25.85 7.15 -38.84
C VAL A 143 -25.78 7.63 -37.40
N ALA A 144 -26.08 8.90 -37.15
CA ALA A 144 -26.27 9.44 -35.81
C ALA A 144 -27.60 10.19 -35.73
N VAL A 145 -28.25 10.10 -34.58
CA VAL A 145 -29.46 10.87 -34.26
C VAL A 145 -29.12 11.80 -33.12
N THR A 146 -29.20 13.11 -33.32
CA THR A 146 -29.04 14.08 -32.24
C THR A 146 -30.14 13.92 -31.21
N SER A 147 -29.83 14.21 -29.95
CA SER A 147 -30.80 14.11 -28.85
C SER A 147 -31.83 15.25 -28.90
N ALA A 148 -32.90 15.12 -28.12
CA ALA A 148 -33.83 16.22 -27.87
C ALA A 148 -33.10 17.45 -27.31
N MET A 149 -33.64 18.65 -27.59
CA MET A 149 -33.04 19.91 -27.14
C MET A 149 -32.75 19.86 -25.64
N ILE A 150 -31.50 20.15 -25.28
CA ILE A 150 -31.04 19.99 -23.92
C ILE A 150 -31.83 20.93 -23.00
N ARG A 151 -32.52 20.35 -22.02
CA ARG A 151 -33.09 21.10 -20.90
C ARG A 151 -31.99 21.76 -20.08
N PRO A 152 -32.20 22.95 -19.52
CA PRO A 152 -31.18 23.57 -18.69
C PRO A 152 -30.80 22.69 -17.50
N TYR A 153 -29.51 22.66 -17.19
CA TYR A 153 -28.96 21.78 -16.15
C TYR A 153 -27.97 22.53 -15.26
N GLY A 154 -27.71 22.00 -14.07
CA GLY A 154 -26.84 22.65 -13.09
C GLY A 154 -27.43 23.94 -12.51
N LEU A 155 -28.75 24.11 -12.52
CA LEU A 155 -29.41 25.28 -11.94
C LEU A 155 -29.09 25.40 -10.44
N THR A 156 -28.47 26.51 -10.05
CA THR A 156 -28.16 26.87 -8.67
C THR A 156 -28.76 28.24 -8.33
N ALA A 157 -28.93 28.52 -7.04
CA ALA A 157 -29.43 29.79 -6.55
C ALA A 157 -28.64 30.25 -5.32
N VAL A 158 -28.20 31.51 -5.33
CA VAL A 158 -27.56 32.17 -4.18
C VAL A 158 -28.37 33.42 -3.82
N TYR A 159 -28.94 33.44 -2.62
CA TYR A 159 -29.74 34.54 -2.11
C TYR A 159 -28.89 35.56 -1.34
N ASP A 160 -28.92 36.80 -1.80
CA ASP A 160 -28.34 37.93 -1.10
C ASP A 160 -29.33 38.45 -0.04
N ILE A 161 -28.99 38.28 1.24
CA ILE A 161 -29.86 38.68 2.35
C ILE A 161 -29.96 40.21 2.50
N ASN A 162 -28.99 40.96 1.99
CA ASN A 162 -28.97 42.41 2.10
C ASN A 162 -29.77 43.05 0.96
N SER A 163 -29.60 42.60 -0.29
CA SER A 163 -30.32 43.13 -1.46
C SER A 163 -31.65 42.43 -1.75
N ARG A 164 -31.90 41.27 -1.14
CA ARG A 164 -33.06 40.38 -1.36
C ARG A 164 -33.17 39.83 -2.79
N GLN A 165 -32.06 39.70 -3.50
CA GLN A 165 -32.01 39.11 -4.83
C GLN A 165 -31.46 37.68 -4.76
N ALA A 166 -32.05 36.77 -5.53
CA ALA A 166 -31.51 35.45 -5.80
C ALA A 166 -30.77 35.48 -7.14
N ILE A 167 -29.46 35.20 -7.12
CA ILE A 167 -28.68 34.96 -8.33
C ILE A 167 -28.91 33.52 -8.73
N LEU A 168 -29.47 33.34 -9.92
CA LEU A 168 -29.69 32.05 -10.54
C LEU A 168 -28.59 31.81 -11.58
N THR A 169 -28.02 30.61 -11.60
CA THR A 169 -26.98 30.23 -12.58
C THR A 169 -27.26 28.83 -13.10
N TRP A 170 -27.22 28.63 -14.41
CA TRP A 170 -27.52 27.36 -15.09
C TRP A 170 -26.72 27.23 -16.39
N ASN A 171 -26.75 26.04 -16.99
CA ASN A 171 -26.24 25.81 -18.35
C ASN A 171 -27.41 25.48 -19.28
N CYS A 172 -27.32 25.90 -20.55
CA CYS A 172 -28.35 25.71 -21.58
C CYS A 172 -27.77 25.03 -22.83
N SER A 173 -28.65 24.58 -23.73
CA SER A 173 -28.29 24.17 -25.09
C SER A 173 -27.58 25.31 -25.85
N ALA A 174 -26.68 24.96 -26.78
CA ALA A 174 -26.04 25.92 -27.68
C ALA A 174 -27.04 26.68 -28.59
N LEU A 175 -28.27 26.16 -28.76
CA LEU A 175 -29.36 26.82 -29.50
C LEU A 175 -30.09 27.89 -28.67
N ALA A 176 -29.70 28.10 -27.42
CA ALA A 176 -30.32 29.07 -26.54
C ALA A 176 -30.14 30.51 -27.06
N SER A 177 -31.25 31.09 -27.51
CA SER A 177 -31.38 32.55 -27.73
C SER A 177 -31.72 33.32 -26.45
N GLY A 178 -31.99 32.59 -25.37
CA GLY A 178 -32.35 33.10 -24.05
C GLY A 178 -32.86 31.95 -23.18
N SER A 179 -33.43 32.29 -22.02
CA SER A 179 -34.02 31.31 -21.10
C SER A 179 -35.36 31.79 -20.58
N ARG A 180 -36.29 30.86 -20.35
CA ARG A 180 -37.56 31.11 -19.66
C ARG A 180 -37.44 30.66 -18.22
N ILE A 181 -37.61 31.58 -17.29
CA ILE A 181 -37.61 31.32 -15.86
C ILE A 181 -39.04 31.16 -15.41
N HIS A 182 -39.33 30.02 -14.79
CA HIS A 182 -40.58 29.78 -14.11
C HIS A 182 -40.34 29.95 -12.61
N ARG A 183 -41.01 30.95 -12.04
CA ARG A 183 -40.94 31.34 -10.63
C ARG A 183 -42.26 30.97 -9.96
N VAL A 184 -42.17 30.24 -8.86
CA VAL A 184 -43.31 29.87 -8.01
C VAL A 184 -43.09 30.43 -6.61
N GLU A 185 -43.93 31.39 -6.20
CA GLU A 185 -43.87 32.03 -4.88
C GLU A 185 -45.28 32.02 -4.26
N GLY A 186 -45.43 31.48 -3.05
CA GLY A 186 -46.71 31.49 -2.33
C GLY A 186 -47.88 30.80 -3.05
N GLY A 187 -47.59 29.86 -3.97
CA GLY A 187 -48.58 29.18 -4.79
C GLY A 187 -48.92 29.89 -6.11
N ALA A 188 -48.45 31.12 -6.32
CA ALA A 188 -48.55 31.82 -7.61
C ALA A 188 -47.38 31.45 -8.52
N SER A 189 -47.67 31.02 -9.74
CA SER A 189 -46.69 30.73 -10.79
C SER A 189 -46.61 31.89 -11.79
N SER A 190 -45.40 32.35 -12.10
CA SER A 190 -45.13 33.34 -13.14
C SER A 190 -43.98 32.88 -14.03
N TYR A 191 -44.07 33.18 -15.33
CA TYR A 191 -43.00 32.92 -16.29
C TYR A 191 -42.43 34.24 -16.78
N ARG A 192 -41.11 34.29 -16.94
CA ARG A 192 -40.39 35.45 -17.47
C ARG A 192 -39.29 34.98 -18.40
N ASP A 193 -39.25 35.56 -19.60
CA ASP A 193 -38.16 35.32 -20.54
C ASP A 193 -37.01 36.31 -20.26
N THR A 194 -35.79 35.81 -20.33
CA THR A 194 -34.56 36.57 -20.25
C THR A 194 -33.70 36.27 -21.48
N SER A 195 -32.95 37.27 -21.95
CA SER A 195 -31.93 37.07 -22.99
C SER A 195 -30.70 36.32 -22.47
N SER A 196 -30.55 36.18 -21.15
CA SER A 196 -29.45 35.42 -20.56
C SER A 196 -29.63 33.91 -20.76
N SER A 197 -28.54 33.23 -21.09
CA SER A 197 -28.51 31.76 -21.26
C SER A 197 -27.82 31.03 -20.12
N ASP A 198 -27.20 31.75 -19.17
CA ASP A 198 -26.33 31.19 -18.13
C ASP A 198 -26.59 31.73 -16.71
N SER A 199 -26.99 32.99 -16.55
CA SER A 199 -27.26 33.58 -15.23
C SER A 199 -28.23 34.76 -15.25
N THR A 200 -28.95 34.96 -14.14
CA THR A 200 -29.74 36.16 -13.92
C THR A 200 -29.98 36.45 -12.44
N GLU A 201 -30.50 37.64 -12.12
CA GLU A 201 -30.93 38.00 -10.77
C GLU A 201 -32.44 38.12 -10.69
N GLU A 202 -33.02 37.50 -9.67
CA GLU A 202 -34.46 37.53 -9.39
C GLU A 202 -34.72 38.13 -8.01
N LEU A 203 -35.51 39.20 -7.98
CA LEU A 203 -35.89 39.85 -6.73
C LEU A 203 -36.93 39.00 -5.99
N ILE A 204 -36.72 38.77 -4.70
CA ILE A 204 -37.68 38.09 -3.84
C ILE A 204 -38.28 39.07 -2.85
N LEU A 205 -39.56 39.40 -3.08
CA LEU A 205 -40.30 40.40 -2.31
C LEU A 205 -41.04 39.79 -1.11
N GLY A 206 -41.43 38.52 -1.19
CA GLY A 206 -42.14 37.81 -0.13
C GLY A 206 -41.22 37.15 0.91
N SER A 207 -41.81 36.68 2.01
CA SER A 207 -41.14 35.90 3.07
C SER A 207 -41.31 34.38 2.90
N GLY A 208 -41.98 33.95 1.83
CA GLY A 208 -42.24 32.54 1.53
C GLY A 208 -41.14 31.90 0.69
N THR A 209 -41.08 30.58 0.73
CA THR A 209 -40.16 29.80 -0.13
C THR A 209 -40.48 30.01 -1.61
N VAL A 210 -39.47 30.36 -2.40
CA VAL A 210 -39.57 30.57 -3.85
C VAL A 210 -38.88 29.44 -4.59
N ARG A 211 -39.56 28.84 -5.55
CA ARG A 211 -39.01 27.77 -6.40
C ARG A 211 -38.81 28.28 -7.82
N PHE A 212 -37.66 27.97 -8.40
CA PHE A 212 -37.31 28.32 -9.77
C PHE A 212 -37.05 27.06 -10.60
N THR A 213 -37.54 27.04 -11.83
CA THR A 213 -37.10 26.13 -12.90
C THR A 213 -36.79 26.96 -14.14
N VAL A 214 -35.83 26.54 -14.94
CA VAL A 214 -35.44 27.26 -16.16
C VAL A 214 -35.65 26.37 -17.38
N GLN A 215 -36.12 26.94 -18.49
CA GLN A 215 -36.22 26.29 -19.80
C GLN A 215 -35.36 27.04 -20.81
N THR A 216 -34.78 26.33 -21.77
CA THR A 216 -34.08 26.97 -22.89
C THR A 216 -35.09 27.57 -23.86
N LEU A 217 -34.85 28.81 -24.28
CA LEU A 217 -35.64 29.48 -25.31
C LEU A 217 -34.85 29.51 -26.63
N ALA A 218 -35.27 28.72 -27.62
CA ALA A 218 -34.61 28.58 -28.92
C ALA A 218 -35.49 29.08 -30.08
N LEU A 219 -36.18 30.21 -29.87
CA LEU A 219 -37.09 30.78 -30.87
C LEU A 219 -36.37 31.23 -32.14
N ALA A 220 -35.13 31.75 -32.02
CA ALA A 220 -34.32 32.15 -33.16
C ALA A 220 -33.94 30.96 -34.07
N ALA A 221 -33.88 29.75 -33.51
CA ALA A 221 -33.59 28.51 -34.23
C ALA A 221 -34.86 27.77 -34.70
N GLY A 222 -36.06 28.22 -34.33
CA GLY A 222 -37.35 27.63 -34.75
C GLY A 222 -37.91 26.51 -33.87
N TYR A 223 -37.30 26.22 -32.72
CA TYR A 223 -37.59 25.01 -31.91
C TYR A 223 -38.39 25.25 -30.61
N GLY A 224 -38.77 26.50 -30.31
CA GLY A 224 -39.61 26.80 -29.14
C GLY A 224 -38.88 26.70 -27.80
N LEU A 225 -39.42 25.89 -26.88
CA LEU A 225 -38.93 25.72 -25.49
C LEU A 225 -38.47 24.29 -25.25
N SER A 226 -37.36 24.11 -24.53
CA SER A 226 -36.98 22.78 -24.01
C SER A 226 -37.78 22.38 -22.78
N GLU A 227 -37.60 21.13 -22.33
CA GLU A 227 -38.11 20.67 -21.03
C GLU A 227 -37.53 21.51 -19.86
N PRO A 228 -38.25 21.65 -18.73
CA PRO A 228 -37.74 22.39 -17.56
C PRO A 228 -36.54 21.72 -16.90
N SER A 229 -35.64 22.54 -16.35
CA SER A 229 -34.56 22.11 -15.46
C SER A 229 -35.09 21.43 -14.21
N ASP A 230 -34.20 20.74 -13.50
CA ASP A 230 -34.48 20.39 -12.11
C ASP A 230 -34.67 21.68 -11.28
N PRO A 231 -35.63 21.70 -10.34
CA PRO A 231 -36.00 22.89 -9.60
C PRO A 231 -34.96 23.27 -8.54
N VAL A 232 -34.72 24.57 -8.36
CA VAL A 232 -33.99 25.10 -7.20
C VAL A 232 -34.94 25.89 -6.30
N THR A 233 -34.70 25.83 -4.99
CA THR A 233 -35.56 26.48 -4.00
C THR A 233 -34.75 27.48 -3.19
N VAL A 234 -35.27 28.69 -3.06
CA VAL A 234 -34.71 29.77 -2.26
C VAL A 234 -35.66 30.07 -1.11
N VAL A 235 -35.15 30.09 0.12
CA VAL A 235 -35.91 30.50 1.30
C VAL A 235 -35.41 31.89 1.70
N PRO A 236 -36.20 32.96 1.57
CA PRO A 236 -35.76 34.30 1.96
C PRO A 236 -35.46 34.36 3.45
N VAL A 237 -34.27 34.83 3.81
CA VAL A 237 -33.85 35.02 5.21
C VAL A 237 -33.56 36.51 5.44
N ALA A 238 -34.11 37.05 6.52
CA ALA A 238 -33.82 38.42 6.93
C ALA A 238 -32.41 38.54 7.54
N PRO A 239 -31.69 39.66 7.36
CA PRO A 239 -30.41 39.87 8.01
C PRO A 239 -30.57 39.86 9.55
N PRO A 240 -29.73 39.11 10.28
CA PRO A 240 -29.76 39.07 11.74
C PRO A 240 -29.48 40.44 12.36
N VAL A 241 -29.99 40.66 13.57
CA VAL A 241 -29.52 41.76 14.43
C VAL A 241 -28.69 41.19 15.57
N LEU A 242 -27.43 41.63 15.68
CA LEU A 242 -26.48 41.26 16.73
C LEU A 242 -26.34 42.36 17.78
N SER A 243 -26.10 41.92 19.02
CA SER A 243 -25.55 42.70 20.11
C SER A 243 -24.37 41.97 20.77
N ALA A 244 -23.47 42.70 21.43
CA ALA A 244 -22.37 42.14 22.20
C ALA A 244 -22.28 42.85 23.55
N GLU A 245 -22.07 42.09 24.62
CA GLU A 245 -21.90 42.59 25.98
C GLU A 245 -20.68 41.93 26.64
N TYR A 246 -19.90 42.68 27.41
CA TYR A 246 -18.85 42.11 28.26
C TYR A 246 -19.49 41.47 29.49
N VAL A 247 -19.05 40.27 29.88
CA VAL A 247 -19.68 39.50 30.97
C VAL A 247 -18.78 39.39 32.19
N ASN A 248 -17.55 38.91 32.01
CA ASN A 248 -16.54 38.77 33.07
C ASN A 248 -15.16 38.59 32.42
N GLN A 249 -14.11 38.38 33.23
CA GLN A 249 -12.70 38.29 32.80
C GLN A 249 -12.54 37.67 31.40
N ASP A 250 -12.13 38.53 30.46
CA ASP A 250 -11.82 38.21 29.07
C ASP A 250 -12.99 37.62 28.26
N MET A 251 -14.23 37.68 28.71
CA MET A 251 -15.37 37.01 28.05
C MET A 251 -16.46 38.00 27.62
N VAL A 252 -16.73 37.99 26.30
CA VAL A 252 -17.82 38.73 25.67
C VAL A 252 -18.93 37.76 25.31
N ARG A 253 -20.19 38.09 25.62
CA ARG A 253 -21.38 37.40 25.10
C ARG A 253 -21.88 38.13 23.86
N ILE A 254 -21.99 37.41 22.75
CA ILE A 254 -22.57 37.89 21.49
C ILE A 254 -23.93 37.23 21.34
N SER A 255 -24.98 38.04 21.18
CA SER A 255 -26.37 37.57 21.05
C SER A 255 -26.96 37.99 19.71
N TRP A 256 -27.89 37.19 19.18
CA TRP A 256 -28.61 37.49 17.93
C TRP A 256 -30.07 37.06 18.02
N ASP A 257 -30.92 37.62 17.16
CA ASP A 257 -32.35 37.31 17.13
C ASP A 257 -32.66 35.91 16.59
N ARG A 258 -33.70 35.27 17.16
CA ARG A 258 -34.08 33.86 16.90
C ARG A 258 -34.60 33.58 15.48
N ARG A 259 -34.69 34.59 14.61
CA ARG A 259 -35.35 34.53 13.30
C ARG A 259 -34.45 33.99 12.18
N THR A 260 -33.26 33.52 12.51
CA THR A 260 -32.21 33.16 11.54
C THR A 260 -32.01 31.65 11.48
N HIS A 261 -31.75 31.13 10.28
CA HIS A 261 -31.33 29.74 10.13
C HIS A 261 -29.86 29.65 10.51
N ILE A 262 -29.58 29.41 11.79
CA ILE A 262 -28.25 29.59 12.40
C ILE A 262 -27.12 28.79 11.69
N GLY A 263 -27.44 27.72 10.93
CA GLY A 263 -26.48 26.99 10.09
C GLY A 263 -26.05 27.67 8.78
N ILE A 264 -26.61 28.85 8.48
CA ILE A 264 -26.37 29.63 7.24
C ILE A 264 -25.40 30.78 7.50
N PHE A 265 -25.00 31.04 8.75
CA PHE A 265 -24.13 32.14 9.13
C PHE A 265 -22.85 31.67 9.80
N VAL A 266 -21.80 32.50 9.71
CA VAL A 266 -20.56 32.39 10.49
C VAL A 266 -20.33 33.69 11.26
N LEU A 267 -19.80 33.59 12.48
CA LEU A 267 -19.46 34.73 13.32
C LEU A 267 -18.07 35.23 13.00
N GLU A 268 -17.97 36.53 12.71
CA GLU A 268 -16.73 37.24 12.49
C GLU A 268 -16.51 38.33 13.56
N CYS A 269 -15.24 38.58 13.89
CA CYS A 269 -14.80 39.60 14.83
C CYS A 269 -13.77 40.51 14.18
N SER A 270 -13.75 41.78 14.57
CA SER A 270 -12.74 42.76 14.19
C SER A 270 -12.22 43.45 15.45
N LYS A 271 -10.90 43.46 15.61
CA LYS A 271 -10.19 44.08 16.75
C LYS A 271 -9.74 45.49 16.37
N TRP A 272 -9.79 46.43 17.30
CA TRP A 272 -9.26 47.78 17.10
C TRP A 272 -7.73 47.76 17.19
N GLU A 273 -7.05 48.30 16.18
CA GLU A 273 -5.58 48.34 16.08
C GLU A 273 -5.00 49.70 16.50
N GLY A 274 -5.80 50.54 17.15
CA GLY A 274 -5.39 51.85 17.67
C GLY A 274 -5.88 53.03 16.82
N SER A 275 -5.81 52.93 15.49
CA SER A 275 -6.27 53.98 14.56
C SER A 275 -7.39 53.53 13.61
N SER A 276 -7.53 52.22 13.40
CA SER A 276 -8.55 51.62 12.55
C SER A 276 -8.98 50.26 13.09
N TRP A 277 -10.09 49.75 12.56
CA TRP A 277 -10.55 48.39 12.80
C TRP A 277 -9.80 47.42 11.89
N GLY A 278 -9.22 46.37 12.47
CA GLY A 278 -8.51 45.32 11.76
C GLY A 278 -9.41 44.48 10.84
N GLN A 279 -8.79 43.56 10.12
CA GLN A 279 -9.47 42.62 9.23
C GLN A 279 -10.53 41.79 9.99
N TRP A 280 -11.59 41.39 9.29
CA TRP A 280 -12.62 40.54 9.88
C TRP A 280 -12.15 39.09 9.93
N GLU A 281 -12.08 38.53 11.12
CA GLU A 281 -11.63 37.15 11.37
C GLU A 281 -12.81 36.26 11.75
N THR A 282 -12.86 35.04 11.22
CA THR A 282 -13.91 34.07 11.55
C THR A 282 -13.64 33.45 12.93
N ILE A 283 -14.58 33.65 13.86
CA ILE A 283 -14.51 33.15 15.24
C ILE A 283 -15.28 31.85 15.42
N ASN A 284 -16.43 31.70 14.76
CA ASN A 284 -17.25 30.48 14.89
C ASN A 284 -18.04 30.18 13.61
N THR A 285 -17.98 28.94 13.14
CA THR A 285 -18.68 28.45 11.94
C THR A 285 -19.87 27.54 12.25
N THR A 286 -20.04 27.15 13.52
CA THR A 286 -21.10 26.28 14.04
C THR A 286 -21.82 27.00 15.16
N LEU A 287 -22.71 27.90 14.75
CA LEU A 287 -23.56 28.62 15.68
C LEU A 287 -24.75 27.74 16.07
N SER A 288 -25.19 27.81 17.31
CA SER A 288 -26.42 27.17 17.78
C SER A 288 -27.04 28.00 18.90
N GLY A 289 -28.38 28.08 18.94
CA GLY A 289 -29.08 28.96 19.88
C GLY A 289 -29.08 30.43 19.46
N ASN A 290 -29.25 31.33 20.44
CA ASN A 290 -29.41 32.78 20.23
C ASN A 290 -28.27 33.62 20.81
N TYR A 291 -27.20 32.97 21.30
CA TYR A 291 -25.98 33.64 21.74
C TYR A 291 -24.78 32.69 21.71
N THR A 292 -23.58 33.25 21.73
CA THR A 292 -22.31 32.55 21.99
C THR A 292 -21.41 33.44 22.84
N THR A 293 -20.34 32.89 23.38
CA THR A 293 -19.28 33.65 24.03
C THR A 293 -18.02 33.67 23.19
N HIS A 294 -17.23 34.73 23.31
CA HIS A 294 -15.91 34.89 22.71
C HIS A 294 -14.93 35.38 23.77
N THR A 295 -13.77 34.74 23.85
CA THR A 295 -12.68 35.17 24.72
C THR A 295 -11.84 36.22 24.00
N VAL A 296 -11.58 37.34 24.67
CA VAL A 296 -10.90 38.52 24.11
C VAL A 296 -9.65 38.87 24.91
N ASP A 297 -8.66 39.49 24.26
CA ASP A 297 -7.45 39.91 24.96
C ASP A 297 -7.74 41.08 25.90
N ALA A 298 -7.06 41.10 27.06
CA ALA A 298 -7.07 42.24 27.96
C ALA A 298 -6.58 43.52 27.26
N GLY A 299 -7.28 44.64 27.47
CA GLY A 299 -6.98 45.93 26.86
C GLY A 299 -7.50 46.12 25.43
N GLY A 300 -8.22 45.14 24.86
CA GLY A 300 -8.70 45.19 23.48
C GLY A 300 -10.13 45.74 23.31
N LYS A 301 -10.38 46.42 22.19
CA LYS A 301 -11.72 46.81 21.72
C LYS A 301 -12.14 45.92 20.56
N TYR A 302 -13.33 45.31 20.67
CA TYR A 302 -13.81 44.29 19.72
C TYR A 302 -15.22 44.58 19.24
N ARG A 303 -15.52 44.29 17.96
CA ARG A 303 -16.86 44.35 17.38
C ARG A 303 -17.14 43.13 16.51
N TYR A 304 -18.41 42.78 16.35
CA TYR A 304 -18.82 41.50 15.76
C TYR A 304 -19.81 41.68 14.61
N ARG A 305 -19.83 40.72 13.67
CA ARG A 305 -20.87 40.59 12.63
C ARG A 305 -21.08 39.12 12.26
N LEU A 306 -22.22 38.78 11.68
CA LEU A 306 -22.47 37.50 11.03
C LEU A 306 -22.31 37.63 9.50
N LYS A 307 -21.66 36.66 8.88
CA LYS A 307 -21.52 36.51 7.43
C LYS A 307 -22.32 35.29 6.94
N ALA A 308 -23.13 35.46 5.91
CA ALA A 308 -23.88 34.35 5.31
C ALA A 308 -22.98 33.42 4.48
N ARG A 309 -23.36 32.15 4.44
CA ARG A 309 -22.61 31.05 3.82
C ARG A 309 -23.04 30.80 2.38
N GLU A 310 -22.15 31.12 1.44
CA GLU A 310 -22.40 30.91 0.01
C GLU A 310 -22.59 29.44 -0.34
N ASP A 311 -21.88 28.54 0.36
CA ASP A 311 -22.04 27.08 0.21
C ASP A 311 -23.42 26.56 0.67
N LYS A 312 -24.20 27.39 1.37
CA LYS A 312 -25.59 27.11 1.74
C LYS A 312 -26.59 27.85 0.86
N GLY A 313 -26.12 28.53 -0.19
CA GLY A 313 -26.96 29.30 -1.11
C GLY A 313 -27.29 30.71 -0.61
N TYR A 314 -26.47 31.30 0.27
CA TYR A 314 -26.72 32.65 0.82
C TYR A 314 -25.48 33.51 0.84
N ARG A 315 -25.61 34.82 0.65
CA ARG A 315 -24.52 35.78 0.84
C ARG A 315 -25.00 37.05 1.54
N GLY A 316 -24.05 37.85 2.03
CA GLY A 316 -24.31 39.10 2.76
C GLY A 316 -23.96 39.03 4.25
N TYR A 317 -24.26 40.11 4.99
CA TYR A 317 -23.85 40.33 6.37
C TYR A 317 -24.99 40.86 7.27
N SER A 318 -24.87 40.65 8.58
CA SER A 318 -25.69 41.32 9.61
C SER A 318 -25.26 42.78 9.85
N ASN A 319 -25.88 43.45 10.82
CA ASN A 319 -25.28 44.66 11.41
C ASN A 319 -23.93 44.33 12.08
N ILE A 320 -23.14 45.39 12.28
CA ILE A 320 -21.94 45.36 13.12
C ILE A 320 -22.35 45.80 14.53
N THR A 321 -21.92 45.09 15.57
CA THR A 321 -22.20 45.48 16.96
C THR A 321 -21.48 46.78 17.33
N GLU A 322 -21.95 47.46 18.38
CA GLU A 322 -21.08 48.41 19.10
C GLU A 322 -19.86 47.67 19.66
N TYR A 323 -18.78 48.42 19.92
CA TYR A 323 -17.57 47.82 20.42
C TYR A 323 -17.69 47.50 21.91
N VAL A 324 -17.07 46.40 22.32
CA VAL A 324 -16.90 46.03 23.74
C VAL A 324 -15.43 46.23 24.13
N ASN A 325 -15.20 46.77 25.32
CA ASN A 325 -13.86 47.01 25.87
C ASN A 325 -13.53 45.95 26.93
N SER A 326 -12.33 45.36 26.85
CA SER A 326 -11.77 44.51 27.90
C SER A 326 -10.74 45.30 28.69
N LEU A 327 -10.94 45.53 30.00
CA LEU A 327 -10.00 46.29 30.83
C LEU A 327 -8.75 45.48 31.18
N ALA A 328 -7.58 46.08 31.11
CA ALA A 328 -6.31 45.49 31.53
C ALA A 328 -5.82 46.06 32.88
N PRO A 329 -5.13 45.28 33.73
CA PRO A 329 -4.46 45.81 34.92
C PRO A 329 -3.32 46.76 34.51
N PRO A 330 -2.98 47.77 35.33
CA PRO A 330 -1.71 48.48 35.20
C PRO A 330 -0.52 47.50 35.12
N ALA A 331 0.51 47.89 34.38
CA ALA A 331 1.76 47.13 34.26
C ALA A 331 2.88 47.83 35.04
N ASP A 332 3.99 47.12 35.24
CA ASP A 332 5.21 47.68 35.82
C ASP A 332 5.02 48.40 37.18
N LEU A 333 4.12 47.87 38.02
CA LEU A 333 3.89 48.43 39.35
C LEU A 333 5.17 48.31 40.18
N THR A 334 5.82 49.45 40.44
CA THR A 334 6.98 49.58 41.32
C THR A 334 6.63 50.42 42.55
N GLY A 335 7.48 50.33 43.58
CA GLY A 335 7.29 51.08 44.80
C GLY A 335 8.58 51.23 45.58
N GLN A 336 8.82 52.43 46.08
CA GLN A 336 10.06 52.82 46.74
C GLN A 336 9.79 53.58 48.05
N ILE A 337 10.61 53.32 49.06
CA ILE A 337 10.57 54.03 50.35
C ILE A 337 11.47 55.26 50.22
N THR A 338 10.86 56.42 50.01
CA THR A 338 11.57 57.69 49.82
C THR A 338 11.87 58.38 51.14
N ASP A 339 10.97 58.25 52.11
CA ASP A 339 11.10 58.79 53.47
C ASP A 339 10.61 57.77 54.50
N ALA A 340 10.84 58.03 55.80
CA ALA A 340 10.43 57.14 56.89
C ALA A 340 8.90 56.96 57.04
N ASP A 341 8.10 57.78 56.35
CA ASP A 341 6.63 57.76 56.38
C ASP A 341 5.98 57.78 54.98
N ARG A 342 6.74 57.44 53.93
CA ARG A 342 6.31 57.60 52.54
C ARG A 342 6.75 56.46 51.64
N ILE A 343 5.78 55.87 50.94
CA ILE A 343 5.99 54.93 49.83
C ILE A 343 5.46 55.57 48.55
N ASP A 344 6.35 55.79 47.58
CA ASP A 344 5.97 56.26 46.25
C ASP A 344 5.82 55.05 45.32
N LEU A 345 4.64 54.92 44.72
CA LEU A 345 4.31 53.91 43.72
C LEU A 345 4.33 54.53 42.33
N SER A 346 4.73 53.73 41.33
CA SER A 346 4.58 54.06 39.92
C SER A 346 4.18 52.83 39.10
N TRP A 347 3.51 53.04 37.98
CA TRP A 347 3.08 51.98 37.06
C TRP A 347 2.89 52.55 35.65
N SER A 348 2.77 51.67 34.67
CA SER A 348 2.40 52.00 33.29
C SER A 348 0.94 51.63 33.04
N ASN A 349 0.19 52.51 32.37
CA ASN A 349 -1.21 52.25 32.03
C ASN A 349 -1.31 51.58 30.65
N PRO A 350 -2.00 50.43 30.53
CA PRO A 350 -2.27 49.81 29.25
C PRO A 350 -3.00 50.77 28.29
N PRO A 351 -2.59 50.83 27.02
CA PRO A 351 -3.30 51.62 26.02
C PRO A 351 -4.72 51.07 25.84
N GLY A 352 -5.73 51.95 25.89
CA GLY A 352 -7.13 51.59 25.63
C GLY A 352 -7.97 51.25 26.87
N ASN A 353 -7.38 51.28 28.06
CA ASN A 353 -8.16 51.28 29.30
C ASN A 353 -9.01 52.56 29.38
N ASP A 354 -10.32 52.39 29.55
CA ASP A 354 -11.26 53.48 29.78
C ASP A 354 -11.77 53.37 31.25
N GLY A 355 -11.90 54.50 31.97
CA GLY A 355 -12.43 54.50 33.35
C GLY A 355 -11.54 55.16 34.42
N LYS A 356 -11.30 54.48 35.55
CA LYS A 356 -10.50 54.92 36.71
C LYS A 356 -9.55 53.83 37.19
N LEU A 357 -8.58 54.19 38.02
CA LEU A 357 -7.67 53.27 38.71
C LEU A 357 -8.00 53.21 40.20
N GLN A 358 -7.83 52.04 40.83
CA GLN A 358 -7.99 51.85 42.27
C GLN A 358 -6.72 51.27 42.86
N VAL A 359 -6.15 51.92 43.88
CA VAL A 359 -4.95 51.50 44.62
C VAL A 359 -5.36 50.95 45.97
N TRP A 360 -4.85 49.77 46.31
CA TRP A 360 -5.16 49.07 47.56
C TRP A 360 -3.87 48.72 48.31
N ARG A 361 -3.90 48.81 49.63
CA ARG A 361 -2.78 48.45 50.52
C ARG A 361 -3.18 47.34 51.49
N LYS A 362 -2.23 46.50 51.85
CA LYS A 362 -2.27 45.57 53.01
C LYS A 362 -0.92 45.63 53.75
N ALA A 363 -0.95 45.70 55.08
CA ALA A 363 0.24 45.50 55.94
C ALA A 363 0.23 44.07 56.53
N GLY A 364 1.40 43.44 56.68
CA GLY A 364 1.53 42.15 57.37
C GLY A 364 2.43 41.12 56.68
N GLY A 365 3.42 40.59 57.39
CA GLY A 365 4.29 39.49 56.94
C GLY A 365 3.58 38.14 56.70
N SER A 366 3.79 37.57 55.51
CA SER A 366 3.61 36.17 55.01
C SER A 366 2.38 35.31 55.41
N SER A 367 1.46 35.76 56.27
CA SER A 367 0.26 35.02 56.67
C SER A 367 -1.03 35.62 56.10
N THR A 368 -1.94 34.74 55.73
CA THR A 368 -3.11 34.97 54.87
C THR A 368 -4.31 35.65 55.56
N SER A 369 -4.13 36.32 56.71
CA SER A 369 -5.21 37.09 57.36
C SER A 369 -4.89 38.58 57.41
N GLY A 370 -5.47 39.33 56.47
CA GLY A 370 -5.48 40.78 56.44
C GLY A 370 -6.16 41.24 55.16
N GLN A 371 -7.19 42.10 55.26
CA GLN A 371 -7.93 42.58 54.09
C GLN A 371 -7.19 43.75 53.44
N TYR A 372 -7.13 43.75 52.10
CA TYR A 372 -6.69 44.92 51.35
C TYR A 372 -7.68 46.08 51.56
N THR A 373 -7.17 47.22 51.97
CA THR A 373 -7.95 48.47 52.10
C THR A 373 -7.72 49.34 50.88
N LEU A 374 -8.79 49.88 50.29
CA LEU A 374 -8.70 50.87 49.22
C LEU A 374 -8.07 52.15 49.79
N VAL A 375 -6.93 52.57 49.25
CA VAL A 375 -6.19 53.76 49.71
C VAL A 375 -6.34 54.93 48.73
N ALA A 376 -6.64 54.68 47.45
CA ALA A 376 -6.96 55.73 46.49
C ALA A 376 -7.79 55.25 45.29
N THR A 377 -8.57 56.16 44.71
CA THR A 377 -9.17 56.03 43.37
C THR A 377 -8.66 57.20 42.53
N LEU A 378 -8.04 56.91 41.40
CA LEU A 378 -7.30 57.86 40.57
C LEU A 378 -7.90 57.91 39.15
N ASP A 379 -7.63 58.99 38.42
CA ASP A 379 -7.94 59.06 37.00
C ASP A 379 -7.10 58.04 36.20
N ILE A 380 -7.62 57.56 35.07
CA ILE A 380 -6.96 56.50 34.27
C ILE A 380 -5.61 56.92 33.68
N THR A 381 -5.30 58.21 33.69
CA THR A 381 -4.02 58.77 33.25
C THR A 381 -2.96 58.80 34.34
N ALA A 382 -3.32 58.57 35.61
CA ALA A 382 -2.36 58.57 36.71
C ALA A 382 -1.40 57.39 36.57
N ASP A 383 -0.11 57.66 36.61
CA ASP A 383 1.00 56.71 36.51
C ASP A 383 1.79 56.59 37.83
N THR A 384 1.40 57.36 38.85
CA THR A 384 2.08 57.43 40.15
C THR A 384 1.11 57.66 41.31
N TYR A 385 1.49 57.23 42.51
CA TYR A 385 0.78 57.53 43.76
C TYR A 385 1.71 57.48 44.97
N SER A 386 1.66 58.53 45.81
CA SER A 386 2.39 58.59 47.07
C SER A 386 1.48 58.20 48.23
N ASP A 387 1.74 57.04 48.84
CA ASP A 387 1.09 56.62 50.06
C ASP A 387 1.87 57.11 51.29
N ARG A 388 1.23 57.90 52.14
CA ARG A 388 1.84 58.48 53.33
C ARG A 388 1.25 57.88 54.59
N PHE A 389 2.07 57.19 55.36
CA PHE A 389 1.72 56.53 56.61
C PHE A 389 3.00 56.13 57.37
N THR A 390 2.90 55.87 58.67
CA THR A 390 4.07 55.44 59.47
C THR A 390 4.57 54.07 59.02
N ILE A 391 5.82 54.00 58.52
CA ILE A 391 6.45 52.77 58.06
C ILE A 391 7.21 52.11 59.22
N GLU A 392 6.90 50.86 59.52
CA GLU A 392 7.60 50.08 60.55
C GLU A 392 8.80 49.32 59.96
N PRO A 393 10.03 49.52 60.47
CA PRO A 393 11.20 48.79 59.98
C PRO A 393 11.04 47.26 60.11
N GLY A 394 11.33 46.54 59.03
CA GLY A 394 11.20 45.09 58.93
C GLY A 394 9.84 44.62 58.42
N GLU A 395 8.82 45.48 58.39
CA GLU A 395 7.48 45.12 57.94
C GLU A 395 7.36 45.12 56.41
N THR A 396 6.44 44.32 55.87
CA THR A 396 6.15 44.26 54.43
C THR A 396 4.79 44.86 54.11
N TYR A 397 4.78 45.78 53.15
CA TYR A 397 3.58 46.43 52.64
C TYR A 397 3.26 45.92 51.24
N HIS A 398 2.06 45.36 51.08
CA HIS A 398 1.58 44.84 49.82
C HIS A 398 0.64 45.85 49.17
N TYR A 399 0.93 46.25 47.94
CA TYR A 399 0.08 47.11 47.13
C TYR A 399 -0.51 46.34 45.97
N ARG A 400 -1.72 46.73 45.57
CA ARG A 400 -2.29 46.29 44.30
C ARG A 400 -3.09 47.39 43.61
N VAL A 401 -3.07 47.41 42.29
CA VAL A 401 -3.76 48.42 41.47
C VAL A 401 -4.59 47.74 40.37
N ASN A 402 -5.82 48.22 40.14
CA ASN A 402 -6.69 47.73 39.06
C ASN A 402 -7.39 48.90 38.35
N ALA A 403 -7.71 48.72 37.06
CA ALA A 403 -8.63 49.56 36.33
C ALA A 403 -10.09 49.16 36.58
N VAL A 404 -11.00 50.14 36.58
CA VAL A 404 -12.45 50.01 36.72
C VAL A 404 -13.17 50.94 35.74
N ASP A 405 -14.18 50.45 35.02
CA ASP A 405 -14.99 51.27 34.10
C ASP A 405 -16.19 51.95 34.81
N GLU A 406 -16.92 52.80 34.07
CA GLU A 406 -18.11 53.51 34.59
C GLU A 406 -19.28 52.56 34.94
N THR A 407 -19.28 51.34 34.40
CA THR A 407 -20.29 50.31 34.66
C THR A 407 -19.93 49.39 35.83
N GLY A 408 -18.76 49.59 36.46
CA GLY A 408 -18.31 48.83 37.62
C GLY A 408 -17.65 47.50 37.28
N HIS A 409 -17.19 47.28 36.03
CA HIS A 409 -16.33 46.14 35.70
C HIS A 409 -14.89 46.42 36.11
N TYR A 410 -14.22 45.40 36.62
CA TYR A 410 -12.84 45.48 37.10
C TYR A 410 -11.92 44.64 36.22
N SER A 411 -10.74 45.19 35.93
CA SER A 411 -9.60 44.37 35.49
C SER A 411 -9.08 43.50 36.64
N SER A 412 -8.14 42.60 36.33
CA SER A 412 -7.30 41.96 37.34
C SER A 412 -6.42 42.99 38.09
N TYR A 413 -5.61 42.54 39.05
CA TYR A 413 -4.74 43.41 39.84
C TYR A 413 -3.27 43.32 39.39
N ALA A 414 -2.61 44.46 39.27
CA ALA A 414 -1.16 44.57 39.40
C ALA A 414 -0.80 44.52 40.89
N SER A 415 0.29 43.85 41.31
CA SER A 415 0.64 43.77 42.73
C SER A 415 2.14 43.86 42.99
N ILE A 416 2.53 44.56 44.07
CA ILE A 416 3.91 44.64 44.55
C ILE A 416 3.96 44.45 46.08
N SER A 417 5.10 43.97 46.58
CA SER A 417 5.39 43.88 48.02
C SER A 417 6.68 44.65 48.31
N ILE A 418 6.66 45.52 49.30
CA ILE A 418 7.77 46.42 49.64
C ILE A 418 8.16 46.14 51.08
N ILE A 419 9.42 45.74 51.29
CA ILE A 419 9.95 45.42 52.63
C ILE A 419 10.68 46.66 53.16
N ALA A 420 10.30 47.13 54.35
CA ALA A 420 10.91 48.28 55.00
C ALA A 420 12.29 47.97 55.60
N LYS A 421 13.33 47.90 54.75
CA LYS A 421 14.72 47.59 55.14
C LYS A 421 15.72 48.56 54.51
N ALA A 422 16.83 48.82 55.20
CA ALA A 422 17.98 49.53 54.62
C ALA A 422 18.59 48.75 53.42
N PRO A 423 19.28 49.43 52.49
CA PRO A 423 19.80 48.79 51.29
C PRO A 423 20.95 47.80 51.57
N ALA A 424 21.27 46.98 50.58
CA ALA A 424 22.43 46.10 50.65
C ALA A 424 23.72 46.92 50.44
N ALA A 425 24.85 46.43 50.95
CA ALA A 425 26.13 47.08 50.74
C ALA A 425 26.54 47.02 49.26
N PRO A 426 27.08 48.11 48.67
CA PRO A 426 27.69 48.07 47.35
C PRO A 426 28.85 47.07 47.34
N SER A 427 29.10 46.44 46.20
CA SER A 427 30.13 45.39 46.08
C SER A 427 31.11 45.67 44.95
N ALA A 428 32.20 44.90 44.89
CA ALA A 428 33.20 44.98 43.81
C ALA A 428 33.71 46.41 43.53
N LEU A 429 33.91 47.20 44.61
CA LEU A 429 34.53 48.50 44.51
C LEU A 429 35.92 48.32 43.89
N ARG A 430 36.17 49.08 42.83
CA ARG A 430 37.43 49.13 42.07
C ARG A 430 37.71 50.58 41.67
N ALA A 431 38.95 50.89 41.32
CA ALA A 431 39.33 52.22 40.88
C ALA A 431 40.17 52.19 39.61
N ASN A 432 39.95 53.19 38.75
CA ASN A 432 40.79 53.48 37.60
C ASN A 432 41.46 54.85 37.80
N VAL A 433 42.71 54.94 37.37
CA VAL A 433 43.47 56.19 37.44
C VAL A 433 43.72 56.69 36.03
N VAL A 434 43.29 57.92 35.76
CA VAL A 434 43.44 58.56 34.46
C VAL A 434 44.41 59.73 34.62
N SER A 435 45.40 59.81 33.74
CA SER A 435 46.43 60.86 33.79
C SER A 435 45.79 62.25 33.81
N GLY A 436 45.95 62.99 34.92
CA GLY A 436 45.46 64.36 35.07
C GLY A 436 43.98 64.52 35.47
N ALA A 437 43.21 63.44 35.65
CA ALA A 437 41.76 63.51 35.95
C ALA A 437 41.35 62.97 37.35
N GLY A 438 42.32 62.58 38.18
CA GLY A 438 42.08 62.05 39.52
C GLY A 438 41.80 60.54 39.54
N VAL A 439 40.95 60.10 40.47
CA VAL A 439 40.62 58.68 40.70
C VAL A 439 39.14 58.45 40.43
N THR A 440 38.81 57.58 39.49
CA THR A 440 37.43 57.15 39.24
C THR A 440 37.16 55.83 39.95
N LEU A 441 36.24 55.86 40.92
CA LEU A 441 35.72 54.71 41.63
C LEU A 441 34.55 54.11 40.85
N LEU A 442 34.51 52.78 40.80
CA LEU A 442 33.43 52.02 40.19
C LEU A 442 33.00 50.90 41.14
N TRP A 443 31.71 50.63 41.28
CA TRP A 443 31.19 49.54 42.11
C TRP A 443 30.03 48.84 41.42
N ASN A 444 29.50 47.79 42.06
CA ASN A 444 28.27 47.14 41.68
C ASN A 444 27.19 47.54 42.68
N ASP A 445 26.04 47.96 42.15
CA ASP A 445 24.84 48.13 42.95
C ASP A 445 24.34 46.77 43.45
N GLY A 446 24.10 46.67 44.75
CA GLY A 446 23.72 45.43 45.43
C GLY A 446 22.24 45.38 45.80
N SER A 447 21.51 46.47 45.58
CA SER A 447 20.10 46.60 45.90
C SER A 447 19.39 47.41 44.82
N ASN A 448 18.08 47.56 44.98
CA ASN A 448 17.22 48.35 44.12
C ASN A 448 16.25 49.20 44.96
N ASN A 449 16.58 49.37 46.24
CA ASN A 449 15.75 50.05 47.23
C ASN A 449 16.50 51.23 47.85
N GLU A 450 17.64 51.61 47.27
CA GLU A 450 18.45 52.78 47.58
C GLU A 450 17.91 54.04 46.90
N THR A 451 18.11 55.17 47.56
CA THR A 451 17.85 56.51 47.03
C THR A 451 19.15 57.25 46.71
N GLY A 452 20.30 56.58 46.85
CA GLY A 452 21.63 57.11 46.52
C GLY A 452 22.78 56.38 47.20
N PHE A 453 24.01 56.87 46.94
CA PHE A 453 25.25 56.35 47.50
C PHE A 453 26.08 57.43 48.19
N ILE A 454 26.86 57.02 49.19
CA ILE A 454 27.78 57.87 49.94
C ILE A 454 29.21 57.33 49.75
N ILE A 455 30.12 58.19 49.31
CA ILE A 455 31.50 57.85 49.00
C ILE A 455 32.40 58.42 50.10
N GLU A 456 33.22 57.56 50.70
CA GLU A 456 34.17 57.94 51.73
C GLU A 456 35.62 57.64 51.33
N ARG A 457 36.54 58.52 51.75
CA ARG A 457 37.99 58.38 51.59
C ARG A 457 38.66 58.40 52.96
N TYR A 458 39.67 57.57 53.17
CA TYR A 458 40.46 57.58 54.40
C TYR A 458 41.33 58.84 54.44
N ASP A 459 41.17 59.63 55.50
CA ASP A 459 41.98 60.81 55.77
C ASP A 459 43.07 60.44 56.76
N ASP A 460 44.33 60.48 56.31
CA ASP A 460 45.46 60.06 57.13
C ASP A 460 45.76 61.03 58.29
N ASN A 461 45.38 62.30 58.18
CA ASN A 461 45.54 63.27 59.27
C ASN A 461 44.50 63.04 60.38
N GLN A 462 43.27 62.71 60.00
CA GLN A 462 42.16 62.48 60.93
C GLN A 462 42.07 61.03 61.41
N LYS A 463 42.85 60.11 60.80
CA LYS A 463 42.84 58.66 61.05
C LYS A 463 41.44 58.04 60.99
N LYS A 464 40.58 58.56 60.09
CA LYS A 464 39.20 58.10 59.88
C LYS A 464 38.77 58.29 58.43
N PHE A 465 37.74 57.55 58.02
CA PHE A 465 37.05 57.80 56.76
C PHE A 465 36.21 59.08 56.86
N VAL A 466 36.26 59.89 55.80
CA VAL A 466 35.47 61.11 55.64
C VAL A 466 34.68 61.06 54.33
N THR A 467 33.44 61.57 54.35
CA THR A 467 32.63 61.67 53.14
C THR A 467 33.24 62.69 52.19
N ILE A 468 33.44 62.28 50.94
CA ILE A 468 33.95 63.15 49.87
C ILE A 468 32.89 63.48 48.82
N GLY A 469 31.79 62.71 48.76
CA GLY A 469 30.68 62.98 47.87
C GLY A 469 29.51 61.99 48.01
N THR A 470 28.47 62.24 47.23
CA THR A 470 27.29 61.38 47.09
C THR A 470 26.99 61.13 45.62
N ALA A 471 26.37 59.99 45.28
CA ALA A 471 25.89 59.66 43.95
C ALA A 471 24.38 59.37 43.96
N ALA A 472 23.72 59.55 42.81
CA ALA A 472 22.30 59.28 42.60
C ALA A 472 21.98 57.77 42.74
N PRO A 473 20.70 57.36 42.90
CA PRO A 473 20.33 55.95 42.85
C PRO A 473 20.74 55.30 41.52
N ASP A 474 20.90 53.98 41.51
CA ASP A 474 21.38 53.17 40.37
C ASP A 474 22.75 53.60 39.77
N THR A 475 23.46 54.53 40.41
CA THR A 475 24.77 55.00 39.95
C THR A 475 25.86 54.04 40.42
N THR A 476 26.78 53.71 39.52
CA THR A 476 27.87 52.74 39.76
C THR A 476 29.27 53.34 39.63
N GLU A 477 29.38 54.67 39.52
CA GLU A 477 30.65 55.39 39.37
C GLU A 477 30.70 56.72 40.14
N TYR A 478 31.91 57.12 40.55
CA TYR A 478 32.19 58.44 41.13
C TYR A 478 33.65 58.83 40.89
N THR A 479 33.91 60.07 40.48
CA THR A 479 35.28 60.57 40.26
C THR A 479 35.71 61.52 41.38
N ASP A 480 36.75 61.12 42.12
CA ASP A 480 37.50 61.98 43.04
C ASP A 480 38.57 62.75 42.27
N SER A 481 38.21 63.96 41.83
CA SER A 481 39.11 64.88 41.11
C SER A 481 40.18 65.52 42.00
N THR A 482 40.14 65.31 43.33
CA THR A 482 41.10 65.88 44.27
C THR A 482 42.30 64.97 44.56
N ALA A 483 42.26 63.73 44.10
CA ALA A 483 43.35 62.77 44.27
C ALA A 483 44.56 63.11 43.38
N VAL A 484 45.77 63.12 43.96
CA VAL A 484 47.01 63.47 43.24
C VAL A 484 48.03 62.33 43.22
N GLN A 485 48.82 62.28 42.14
CA GLN A 485 49.87 61.28 41.93
C GLN A 485 50.92 61.33 43.05
N GLY A 486 51.45 60.16 43.44
CA GLY A 486 52.48 60.03 44.49
C GLY A 486 51.94 59.87 45.91
N SER A 487 50.62 60.05 46.13
CA SER A 487 49.96 59.82 47.42
C SER A 487 49.30 58.43 47.48
N THR A 488 48.94 57.99 48.69
CA THR A 488 48.17 56.75 48.91
C THR A 488 46.76 57.10 49.38
N TYR A 489 45.74 56.46 48.78
CA TYR A 489 44.33 56.69 49.12
C TYR A 489 43.60 55.37 49.34
N ILE A 490 42.67 55.35 50.31
CA ILE A 490 41.79 54.22 50.60
C ILE A 490 40.34 54.69 50.49
N TYR A 491 39.51 53.99 49.72
CA TYR A 491 38.10 54.36 49.46
C TYR A 491 37.13 53.26 49.87
N ARG A 492 35.90 53.65 50.23
CA ARG A 492 34.74 52.76 50.44
C ARG A 492 33.42 53.47 50.09
N VAL A 493 32.38 52.70 49.76
CA VAL A 493 31.06 53.22 49.32
C VAL A 493 29.93 52.58 50.12
N PHE A 494 28.85 53.32 50.36
CA PHE A 494 27.62 52.88 51.02
C PHE A 494 26.40 53.20 50.15
N ALA A 495 25.43 52.31 50.04
CA ALA A 495 24.07 52.62 49.59
C ALA A 495 23.20 53.13 50.75
N HIS A 496 22.20 53.97 50.50
CA HIS A 496 21.26 54.47 51.52
C HIS A 496 19.82 54.61 51.00
N ASN A 497 18.82 54.56 51.89
CA ASN A 497 17.42 54.90 51.59
C ASN A 497 16.74 55.61 52.76
N GLY A 498 15.41 55.83 52.66
CA GLY A 498 14.60 56.46 53.72
C GLY A 498 14.57 55.71 55.06
N ILE A 499 15.03 54.44 55.11
CA ILE A 499 15.20 53.65 56.34
C ILE A 499 16.59 53.84 56.95
N GLY A 500 17.66 53.87 56.14
CA GLY A 500 19.03 54.06 56.63
C GLY A 500 20.15 53.71 55.63
N ARG A 501 21.41 53.74 56.10
CA ARG A 501 22.61 53.38 55.33
C ARG A 501 22.91 51.88 55.44
N SER A 502 23.44 51.31 54.36
CA SER A 502 23.99 49.95 54.30
C SER A 502 25.31 49.79 55.08
N ALA A 503 25.88 48.59 55.08
CA ALA A 503 27.28 48.35 55.46
C ALA A 503 28.23 48.87 54.34
N PRO A 504 29.53 49.14 54.63
CA PRO A 504 30.46 49.60 53.60
C PRO A 504 30.77 48.51 52.57
N SER A 505 31.11 48.93 51.36
CA SER A 505 31.75 48.08 50.34
C SER A 505 33.12 47.54 50.80
N ASN A 506 33.73 46.68 49.98
CA ASN A 506 35.17 46.44 50.10
C ASN A 506 35.97 47.74 49.94
N GLU A 507 37.15 47.78 50.54
CA GLU A 507 38.08 48.91 50.41
C GLU A 507 38.96 48.76 49.16
N VAL A 508 39.32 49.89 48.55
CA VAL A 508 40.29 49.95 47.45
C VAL A 508 41.44 50.85 47.86
N THR A 509 42.69 50.38 47.66
CA THR A 509 43.91 51.12 48.02
C THR A 509 44.74 51.41 46.79
N ILE A 510 45.01 52.70 46.56
CA ILE A 510 45.84 53.20 45.47
C ILE A 510 47.18 53.65 46.07
N THR A 511 48.32 53.24 45.51
CA THR A 511 49.66 53.56 46.04
C THR A 511 50.54 54.19 44.97
N ALA A 512 50.98 55.45 45.17
CA ALA A 512 52.07 56.11 44.42
C ALA A 512 52.16 55.70 42.92
N TRP A 513 51.07 55.89 42.18
CA TRP A 513 50.87 55.25 40.86
C TRP A 513 51.71 55.87 39.74
N ASP A 514 52.19 55.02 38.82
CA ASP A 514 52.84 55.40 37.55
C ASP A 514 52.00 54.92 36.35
N THR A 515 51.94 55.71 35.27
CA THR A 515 51.02 55.57 34.13
C THR A 515 51.55 54.77 32.95
N ALA A 516 52.70 54.08 33.07
CA ALA A 516 53.22 53.24 31.98
C ALA A 516 52.25 52.11 31.58
N ALA A 517 51.69 52.20 30.37
CA ALA A 517 50.79 51.20 29.79
C ALA A 517 51.58 50.05 29.12
N PRO A 518 51.01 48.84 29.02
CA PRO A 518 51.60 47.78 28.20
C PRO A 518 51.68 48.22 26.72
N ALA A 519 52.73 47.78 26.03
CA ALA A 519 53.09 48.23 24.69
C ALA A 519 52.69 47.26 23.57
N SER A 520 52.57 45.97 23.89
CA SER A 520 52.17 44.93 22.95
C SER A 520 51.41 43.82 23.67
N LEU A 521 50.54 43.11 22.94
CA LEU A 521 49.91 41.86 23.37
C LEU A 521 49.77 40.95 22.15
N THR A 522 50.32 39.75 22.25
CA THR A 522 50.14 38.68 21.26
C THR A 522 49.41 37.51 21.91
N VAL A 523 48.37 37.00 21.24
CA VAL A 523 47.58 35.86 21.68
C VAL A 523 47.70 34.76 20.64
N THR A 524 48.22 33.60 21.03
CA THR A 524 48.49 32.48 20.12
C THR A 524 47.68 31.25 20.51
N PRO A 525 46.99 30.59 19.55
CA PRO A 525 46.29 29.35 19.84
C PRO A 525 47.23 28.16 19.94
N VAL A 526 47.04 27.36 20.99
CA VAL A 526 47.87 26.17 21.28
C VAL A 526 47.05 24.88 21.13
N SER A 527 45.80 24.88 21.59
CA SER A 527 44.90 23.73 21.47
C SER A 527 43.43 24.19 21.47
N SER A 528 42.49 23.25 21.46
CA SER A 528 41.07 23.55 21.58
C SER A 528 40.69 24.15 22.93
N THR A 529 41.54 24.04 23.95
CA THR A 529 41.24 24.52 25.30
C THR A 529 42.32 25.42 25.89
N ARG A 530 43.25 25.93 25.05
CA ARG A 530 44.38 26.75 25.50
C ARG A 530 44.80 27.83 24.51
N LEU A 531 45.01 29.04 25.04
CA LEU A 531 45.60 30.19 24.37
C LEU A 531 46.80 30.70 25.20
N ASP A 532 47.91 31.02 24.54
CA ASP A 532 49.10 31.57 25.19
C ASP A 532 49.24 33.06 24.85
N LEU A 533 49.48 33.87 25.89
CA LEU A 533 49.60 35.32 25.84
C LEU A 533 51.04 35.74 26.13
N THR A 534 51.54 36.72 25.38
CA THR A 534 52.81 37.40 25.64
C THR A 534 52.67 38.91 25.43
N TRP A 535 53.21 39.71 26.33
CA TRP A 535 53.14 41.18 26.27
C TRP A 535 54.49 41.83 26.58
N SER A 536 54.59 43.14 26.36
CA SER A 536 55.75 43.95 26.73
C SER A 536 55.33 45.29 27.31
N TYR A 537 56.25 45.99 27.98
CA TYR A 537 56.11 47.38 28.43
C TYR A 537 57.19 48.24 27.78
N THR A 538 56.95 49.56 27.64
CA THR A 538 57.94 50.51 27.12
C THR A 538 58.98 50.94 28.16
N GLY A 539 58.69 50.79 29.46
CA GLY A 539 59.59 51.11 30.56
C GLY A 539 60.47 49.93 31.01
N THR A 540 61.47 50.22 31.86
CA THR A 540 62.42 49.22 32.39
C THR A 540 62.01 48.63 33.74
N GLU A 541 60.91 49.09 34.34
CA GLU A 541 60.44 48.58 35.63
C GLU A 541 59.61 47.29 35.51
N ASN A 542 59.64 46.48 36.57
CA ASN A 542 58.86 45.26 36.65
C ASN A 542 57.48 45.56 37.22
N TYR A 543 56.44 45.33 36.44
CA TYR A 543 55.06 45.58 36.83
C TYR A 543 54.28 44.27 37.07
N ASN A 544 53.36 44.30 38.04
CA ASN A 544 52.30 43.31 38.12
C ASN A 544 51.28 43.59 37.00
N THR A 545 50.92 42.58 36.23
CA THR A 545 50.00 42.72 35.09
C THR A 545 48.71 41.95 35.35
N ILE A 546 47.59 42.64 35.28
CA ILE A 546 46.25 42.06 35.29
C ILE A 546 45.93 41.62 33.87
N ILE A 547 45.58 40.34 33.70
CA ILE A 547 45.11 39.78 32.43
C ILE A 547 43.60 39.72 32.50
N GLU A 548 42.94 40.33 31.53
CA GLU A 548 41.49 40.30 31.40
C GLU A 548 41.08 39.53 30.14
N ARG A 549 39.94 38.84 30.24
CA ARG A 549 39.35 38.05 29.17
C ARG A 549 37.87 38.37 29.02
N LYS A 550 37.40 38.40 27.78
CA LYS A 550 35.97 38.31 27.43
C LYS A 550 35.74 37.22 26.37
N LYS A 551 34.56 36.60 26.41
CA LYS A 551 34.11 35.61 25.41
C LYS A 551 33.29 36.34 24.34
N GLY A 552 33.72 36.29 23.09
CA GLY A 552 33.12 37.08 22.01
C GLY A 552 33.45 38.58 22.08
N ALA A 553 33.12 39.31 21.01
CA ALA A 553 33.45 40.74 20.89
C ALA A 553 32.64 41.61 21.87
N ASP A 554 31.37 41.24 22.09
CA ASP A 554 30.42 41.97 22.94
C ASP A 554 30.40 41.47 24.40
N GLY A 555 31.33 40.58 24.77
CA GLY A 555 31.42 40.04 26.13
C GLY A 555 31.92 41.07 27.14
N THR A 556 31.65 40.82 28.42
CA THR A 556 32.18 41.63 29.52
C THR A 556 33.62 41.23 29.86
N TRP A 557 34.49 42.22 30.05
CA TRP A 557 35.87 42.00 30.50
C TRP A 557 35.91 41.50 31.94
N THR A 558 36.64 40.41 32.16
CA THR A 558 36.84 39.81 33.49
C THR A 558 38.32 39.60 33.77
N PRO A 559 38.86 40.05 34.91
CA PRO A 559 40.21 39.70 35.33
C PRO A 559 40.31 38.19 35.59
N ILE A 560 41.24 37.51 34.92
CA ILE A 560 41.45 36.07 35.07
C ILE A 560 42.71 35.74 35.86
N PHE A 561 43.69 36.65 35.86
CA PHE A 561 44.95 36.45 36.58
C PHE A 561 45.67 37.78 36.79
N THR A 562 46.45 37.89 37.87
CA THR A 562 47.41 39.00 38.05
C THR A 562 48.79 38.39 38.20
N THR A 563 49.71 38.76 37.33
CA THR A 563 51.08 38.26 37.38
C THR A 563 51.90 38.91 38.49
N ALA A 564 52.92 38.18 38.96
CA ALA A 564 53.99 38.77 39.73
C ALA A 564 54.83 39.71 38.85
N ALA A 565 55.47 40.69 39.49
CA ALA A 565 56.22 41.74 38.83
C ALA A 565 57.26 41.18 37.85
N GLY A 566 57.24 41.64 36.60
CA GLY A 566 58.22 41.27 35.57
C GLY A 566 57.89 40.01 34.76
N VAL A 567 56.81 39.29 35.07
CA VAL A 567 56.33 38.18 34.25
C VAL A 567 55.57 38.71 33.03
N LEU A 568 56.03 38.35 31.82
CA LEU A 568 55.54 38.87 30.53
C LEU A 568 54.80 37.83 29.66
N LYS A 569 54.38 36.71 30.25
CA LYS A 569 53.70 35.62 29.57
C LYS A 569 52.67 34.93 30.47
N TYR A 570 51.61 34.41 29.86
CA TYR A 570 50.55 33.67 30.57
C TYR A 570 49.91 32.62 29.65
N SER A 571 49.54 31.47 30.22
CA SER A 571 48.81 30.41 29.51
C SER A 571 47.42 30.28 30.07
N ASP A 572 46.42 30.65 29.27
CA ASP A 572 45.02 30.50 29.64
C ASP A 572 44.53 29.10 29.23
N THR A 573 44.04 28.32 30.20
CA THR A 573 43.67 26.91 30.02
C THR A 573 42.21 26.65 30.43
N GLY A 574 41.63 25.56 29.97
CA GLY A 574 40.22 25.22 30.25
C GLY A 574 39.20 26.00 29.42
N LEU A 575 39.63 26.54 28.28
CA LEU A 575 38.78 27.29 27.35
C LEU A 575 37.86 26.38 26.53
N GLU A 576 36.80 26.94 25.98
CA GLU A 576 35.89 26.21 25.10
C GLU A 576 36.48 26.04 23.69
N PRO A 577 36.35 24.86 23.04
CA PRO A 577 36.78 24.62 21.67
C PRO A 577 36.13 25.55 20.63
N GLY A 578 36.90 25.91 19.59
CA GLY A 578 36.42 26.70 18.45
C GLY A 578 35.89 28.10 18.82
N THR A 579 36.16 28.58 20.03
CA THR A 579 35.56 29.79 20.59
C THR A 579 36.52 30.96 20.51
N ARG A 580 36.01 32.13 20.10
CA ARG A 580 36.79 33.36 20.06
C ARG A 580 36.82 34.03 21.43
N TYR A 581 38.01 34.17 21.98
CA TYR A 581 38.26 34.95 23.20
C TYR A 581 39.03 36.21 22.85
N PHE A 582 38.75 37.28 23.58
CA PHE A 582 39.49 38.53 23.49
C PHE A 582 40.22 38.75 24.79
N TYR A 583 41.46 39.19 24.69
CA TYR A 583 42.33 39.47 25.82
C TYR A 583 42.81 40.92 25.78
N ARG A 584 42.97 41.48 26.96
CA ARG A 584 43.71 42.72 27.16
C ARG A 584 44.50 42.60 28.46
N VAL A 585 45.56 43.37 28.57
CA VAL A 585 46.41 43.41 29.75
C VAL A 585 46.41 44.81 30.34
N ARG A 586 46.43 44.93 31.67
CA ARG A 586 46.50 46.20 32.39
C ARG A 586 47.60 46.15 33.45
N LYS A 587 48.22 47.29 33.75
CA LYS A 587 49.09 47.41 34.92
C LYS A 587 48.27 47.39 36.21
N SER A 588 48.68 46.63 37.22
CA SER A 588 48.13 46.72 38.58
C SER A 588 48.81 47.87 39.34
N LEU A 589 48.02 48.72 40.00
CA LEU A 589 48.47 49.95 40.70
C LEU A 589 48.18 49.94 42.20
N GLY A 590 47.74 48.79 42.74
CA GLY A 590 47.27 48.66 44.12
C GLY A 590 46.14 47.63 44.23
N THR A 591 45.59 47.46 45.43
CA THR A 591 44.50 46.49 45.67
C THR A 591 43.19 47.03 45.08
N GLY A 592 42.71 46.41 44.01
CA GLY A 592 41.49 46.83 43.30
C GLY A 592 41.70 48.00 42.32
N VAL A 593 42.95 48.29 41.94
CA VAL A 593 43.31 49.44 41.11
C VAL A 593 44.09 49.01 39.87
N SER A 594 43.69 49.52 38.71
CA SER A 594 44.37 49.23 37.45
C SER A 594 44.60 50.48 36.61
N GLY A 595 45.66 50.44 35.80
CA GLY A 595 45.90 51.44 34.75
C GLY A 595 45.08 51.17 33.48
N GLU A 596 45.35 51.94 32.42
CA GLU A 596 44.70 51.73 31.12
C GLU A 596 45.03 50.35 30.52
N PRO A 597 44.08 49.75 29.79
CA PRO A 597 44.30 48.48 29.10
C PRO A 597 45.06 48.63 27.80
N PHE A 598 45.75 47.55 27.44
CA PHE A 598 46.29 47.35 26.11
C PHE A 598 45.91 45.97 25.55
N PRO A 599 45.35 45.88 24.33
CA PRO A 599 44.72 46.98 23.59
C PRO A 599 43.53 47.58 24.35
N ASP A 600 42.88 48.59 23.76
CA ASP A 600 41.68 49.23 24.29
C ASP A 600 40.46 48.27 24.37
N GLU A 601 39.23 48.80 24.32
CA GLU A 601 38.00 47.99 24.41
C GLU A 601 37.86 46.91 23.32
N ALA A 602 38.58 47.02 22.20
CA ALA A 602 38.61 46.00 21.16
C ALA A 602 39.34 44.72 21.62
N GLY A 603 40.43 44.86 22.39
CA GLY A 603 41.30 43.77 22.79
C GLY A 603 41.98 43.02 21.63
N THR A 604 42.74 41.97 21.95
CA THR A 604 43.33 41.05 20.97
C THR A 604 42.52 39.75 20.93
N GLY A 605 41.82 39.52 19.83
CA GLY A 605 40.95 38.36 19.65
C GLY A 605 41.64 37.16 18.98
N ALA A 606 41.57 35.98 19.60
CA ALA A 606 42.04 34.72 19.03
C ALA A 606 41.00 33.60 19.22
N TYR A 607 40.85 32.72 18.24
CA TYR A 607 40.06 31.50 18.39
C TYR A 607 40.89 30.42 19.07
N THR A 608 40.31 29.70 20.02
CA THR A 608 40.82 28.36 20.35
C THR A 608 40.72 27.47 19.11
N MET A 609 41.60 26.47 19.00
CA MET A 609 41.55 25.54 17.88
C MET A 609 40.24 24.74 17.88
N LEU A 610 39.88 24.17 16.73
CA LEU A 610 38.77 23.21 16.66
C LEU A 610 39.11 21.95 17.48
N PRO A 611 38.11 21.20 17.99
CA PRO A 611 38.35 19.90 18.61
C PRO A 611 39.20 18.99 17.74
N THR A 612 40.19 18.30 18.34
CA THR A 612 41.00 17.33 17.62
C THR A 612 40.13 16.13 17.23
N PRO A 613 40.03 15.79 15.93
CA PRO A 613 39.25 14.64 15.49
C PRO A 613 39.85 13.32 16.00
N THR A 614 38.99 12.30 16.12
CA THR A 614 39.43 10.91 16.32
C THR A 614 39.42 10.19 14.98
N LEU A 615 40.54 9.54 14.65
CA LEU A 615 40.74 8.79 13.42
C LEU A 615 40.51 7.30 13.65
N THR A 616 39.93 6.62 12.67
CA THR A 616 39.89 5.16 12.57
C THR A 616 40.16 4.77 11.13
N CYS A 617 41.00 3.75 10.93
CA CYS A 617 41.35 3.24 9.61
C CYS A 617 41.20 1.72 9.61
N ARG A 618 40.55 1.17 8.59
CA ARG A 618 40.33 -0.27 8.42
C ARG A 618 40.69 -0.68 6.99
N PRO A 619 41.63 -1.61 6.79
CA PRO A 619 41.96 -2.07 5.45
C PRO A 619 40.90 -3.07 4.95
N SER A 620 40.66 -3.01 3.64
CA SER A 620 39.80 -3.94 2.90
C SER A 620 40.66 -4.93 2.12
N SER A 621 40.03 -5.97 1.55
CA SER A 621 40.70 -6.99 0.73
C SER A 621 41.00 -6.53 -0.70
N ASP A 622 40.44 -5.42 -1.14
CA ASP A 622 40.45 -4.94 -2.52
C ASP A 622 41.47 -3.81 -2.77
N ASN A 623 42.58 -3.77 -2.01
CA ASN A 623 43.61 -2.72 -2.10
C ASN A 623 43.05 -1.33 -1.75
N SER A 624 42.16 -1.27 -0.75
CA SER A 624 41.59 -0.02 -0.24
C SER A 624 41.65 0.07 1.29
N ILE A 625 41.67 1.29 1.83
CA ILE A 625 41.62 1.56 3.27
C ILE A 625 40.44 2.48 3.57
N HIS A 626 39.47 1.99 4.35
CA HIS A 626 38.38 2.81 4.85
C HIS A 626 38.84 3.68 6.01
N ILE A 627 38.73 5.00 5.83
CA ILE A 627 39.10 6.04 6.77
C ILE A 627 37.81 6.65 7.31
N SER A 628 37.58 6.56 8.61
CA SER A 628 36.42 7.17 9.27
C SER A 628 36.84 8.00 10.47
N TRP A 629 36.04 8.99 10.82
CA TRP A 629 36.36 9.95 11.88
C TRP A 629 35.18 10.36 12.72
N SER A 630 35.46 10.85 13.92
CA SER A 630 34.47 11.41 14.83
C SER A 630 35.01 12.63 15.56
N GLY A 631 34.12 13.39 16.21
CA GLY A 631 34.50 14.61 16.93
C GLY A 631 34.68 15.86 16.06
N VAL A 632 34.14 15.84 14.83
CA VAL A 632 34.11 16.98 13.91
C VAL A 632 32.67 17.41 13.69
N SER A 633 32.39 18.71 13.83
CA SER A 633 31.07 19.30 13.58
C SER A 633 31.22 20.61 12.81
N GLY A 634 30.54 20.73 11.67
CA GLY A 634 30.51 21.95 10.86
C GLY A 634 31.86 22.36 10.24
N ALA A 635 32.79 21.43 10.05
CA ALA A 635 34.11 21.67 9.48
C ALA A 635 34.49 20.56 8.49
N ASP A 636 35.35 20.89 7.52
CA ASP A 636 35.93 19.93 6.60
C ASP A 636 36.99 19.09 7.33
N VAL A 637 37.23 17.87 6.85
CA VAL A 637 38.31 16.99 7.34
C VAL A 637 39.37 16.84 6.26
N VAL A 638 40.56 17.34 6.54
CA VAL A 638 41.73 17.16 5.68
C VAL A 638 42.40 15.85 6.07
N ILE A 639 42.51 14.94 5.10
CA ILE A 639 43.11 13.62 5.26
C ILE A 639 44.50 13.63 4.64
N GLU A 640 45.51 13.33 5.46
CA GLU A 640 46.88 13.20 5.04
C GLU A 640 47.39 11.78 5.20
N ARG A 641 48.23 11.36 4.25
CA ARG A 641 48.85 10.04 4.20
C ARG A 641 50.35 10.16 4.00
N LYS A 642 51.12 9.27 4.62
CA LYS A 642 52.52 9.00 4.31
C LYS A 642 52.80 7.50 4.19
N MET A 643 53.82 7.14 3.43
CA MET A 643 54.46 5.82 3.50
C MET A 643 55.52 5.80 4.60
N ALA A 644 56.06 4.62 4.94
CA ALA A 644 56.99 4.41 6.07
C ALA A 644 58.13 5.45 6.17
N ASN A 645 58.72 5.87 5.03
CA ASN A 645 59.82 6.83 4.98
C ASN A 645 59.46 8.15 4.27
N GLY A 646 58.17 8.42 4.07
CA GLY A 646 57.68 9.60 3.34
C GLY A 646 57.23 10.75 4.25
N SER A 647 57.06 11.92 3.66
CA SER A 647 56.34 13.05 4.28
C SER A 647 54.83 12.88 4.13
N PHE A 648 54.05 13.42 5.06
CA PHE A 648 52.60 13.50 4.92
C PHE A 648 52.21 14.41 3.76
N SER A 649 51.32 13.93 2.89
CA SER A 649 50.67 14.73 1.85
C SER A 649 49.15 14.65 1.98
N PRO A 650 48.42 15.76 1.72
CA PRO A 650 46.96 15.73 1.63
C PRO A 650 46.53 14.88 0.44
N ILE A 651 45.63 13.93 0.69
CA ILE A 651 45.07 13.06 -0.35
C ILE A 651 43.57 13.30 -0.58
N MET A 652 42.87 13.88 0.41
CA MET A 652 41.45 14.18 0.32
C MET A 652 41.06 15.29 1.32
N THR A 653 40.07 16.10 0.96
CA THR A 653 39.37 16.98 1.89
C THR A 653 37.88 16.63 1.89
N ALA A 654 37.42 16.03 2.98
CA ALA A 654 36.05 15.60 3.13
C ALA A 654 35.19 16.75 3.69
N GLY A 655 34.10 17.09 2.99
CA GLY A 655 33.14 18.10 3.45
C GLY A 655 32.43 17.73 4.76
N PRO A 656 31.71 18.68 5.39
CA PRO A 656 31.23 18.55 6.78
C PRO A 656 30.15 17.48 6.99
N SER A 657 29.55 16.96 5.92
CA SER A 657 28.54 15.90 5.96
C SER A 657 29.12 14.48 5.81
N MET A 658 30.40 14.34 5.43
CA MET A 658 31.04 13.04 5.27
C MET A 658 31.49 12.46 6.61
N GLN A 659 31.26 11.16 6.82
CA GLN A 659 31.64 10.43 8.04
C GLN A 659 32.79 9.42 7.81
N GLY A 660 33.10 9.15 6.55
CA GLY A 660 34.18 8.27 6.15
C GLY A 660 34.42 8.31 4.65
N TRP A 661 35.55 7.76 4.22
CA TRP A 661 36.03 7.73 2.84
C TRP A 661 36.95 6.53 2.62
N TYR A 662 36.92 5.94 1.44
CA TYR A 662 37.84 4.86 1.06
C TYR A 662 39.03 5.45 0.30
N ASP A 663 40.24 5.26 0.84
CA ASP A 663 41.45 5.48 0.08
C ASP A 663 41.69 4.30 -0.85
N SER A 664 41.58 4.53 -2.14
CA SER A 664 41.98 3.58 -3.20
C SER A 664 43.05 4.20 -4.13
N THR A 665 43.67 5.30 -3.70
CA THR A 665 44.45 6.18 -4.59
C THR A 665 45.95 5.88 -4.51
N GLY A 666 46.46 5.08 -5.45
CA GLY A 666 47.89 4.77 -5.52
C GLY A 666 48.39 4.00 -4.29
N LEU A 667 47.54 3.14 -3.72
CA LEU A 667 47.93 2.17 -2.70
C LEU A 667 48.64 0.97 -3.35
N VAL A 668 49.71 0.52 -2.70
CA VAL A 668 50.51 -0.64 -3.08
C VAL A 668 50.14 -1.81 -2.14
N PRO A 669 49.74 -2.97 -2.68
CA PRO A 669 49.51 -4.18 -1.88
C PRO A 669 50.70 -4.52 -0.97
N GLY A 670 50.43 -4.94 0.26
CA GLY A 670 51.45 -5.28 1.27
C GLY A 670 52.20 -4.10 1.90
N ALA A 671 51.89 -2.85 1.53
CA ALA A 671 52.56 -1.67 2.08
C ALA A 671 51.84 -1.12 3.34
N PHE A 672 52.62 -0.50 4.24
CA PHE A 672 52.08 0.20 5.40
C PHE A 672 51.89 1.69 5.10
N TYR A 673 50.69 2.20 5.40
CA TYR A 673 50.34 3.60 5.26
C TYR A 673 50.00 4.19 6.62
N THR A 674 50.55 5.37 6.89
CA THR A 674 50.22 6.12 8.11
C THR A 674 49.33 7.30 7.76
N TYR A 675 48.19 7.38 8.44
CA TYR A 675 47.20 8.43 8.24
C TYR A 675 47.12 9.34 9.45
N ARG A 676 46.84 10.62 9.18
CA ARG A 676 46.39 11.59 10.17
C ARG A 676 45.37 12.51 9.54
N ILE A 677 44.45 12.98 10.35
CA ILE A 677 43.39 13.90 9.95
C ILE A 677 43.35 15.14 10.84
N MET A 678 42.84 16.25 10.30
CA MET A 678 42.53 17.46 11.06
C MET A 678 41.22 18.08 10.56
N ALA A 679 40.49 18.75 11.45
CA ALA A 679 39.33 19.54 11.09
C ALA A 679 39.75 20.95 10.65
N ARG A 680 39.08 21.50 9.64
CA ARG A 680 39.40 22.82 9.07
C ARG A 680 38.14 23.55 8.62
N THR A 681 38.10 24.85 8.89
CA THR A 681 37.18 25.82 8.25
C THR A 681 38.00 26.86 7.49
N SER A 682 37.33 27.86 6.90
CA SER A 682 38.01 28.99 6.22
C SER A 682 38.90 29.82 7.16
N VAL A 683 38.62 29.83 8.48
CA VAL A 683 39.28 30.71 9.46
C VAL A 683 39.93 29.98 10.64
N ASN A 684 39.66 28.70 10.85
CA ASN A 684 40.17 27.94 12.00
C ASN A 684 40.53 26.50 11.64
N LYS A 685 41.35 25.86 12.48
CA LYS A 685 41.78 24.46 12.34
C LYS A 685 41.97 23.76 13.68
N SER A 686 41.92 22.43 13.68
CA SER A 686 42.31 21.62 14.84
C SER A 686 43.81 21.28 14.80
N LEU A 687 44.31 20.68 15.89
CA LEU A 687 45.52 19.86 15.83
C LEU A 687 45.25 18.59 15.00
N TYR A 688 46.29 17.94 14.51
CA TYR A 688 46.15 16.62 13.90
C TYR A 688 45.75 15.57 14.96
N SER A 689 44.94 14.61 14.53
CA SER A 689 44.65 13.37 15.26
C SER A 689 45.93 12.55 15.50
N LYS A 690 45.83 11.55 16.37
CA LYS A 690 46.88 10.53 16.52
C LYS A 690 47.09 9.81 15.18
N GLU A 691 48.35 9.61 14.83
CA GLU A 691 48.73 8.86 13.63
C GLU A 691 48.26 7.39 13.77
N ILE A 692 47.66 6.85 12.71
CA ILE A 692 47.29 5.43 12.62
C ILE A 692 47.99 4.83 11.42
N THR A 693 48.81 3.81 11.69
CA THR A 693 49.47 3.00 10.66
C THR A 693 48.63 1.77 10.37
N VAL A 694 48.29 1.57 9.10
CA VAL A 694 47.51 0.43 8.61
C VAL A 694 48.29 -0.31 7.55
N HIS A 695 48.28 -1.64 7.64
CA HIS A 695 48.79 -2.52 6.59
C HIS A 695 47.73 -2.63 5.50
N ASN A 696 48.06 -2.25 4.28
CA ASN A 696 47.19 -2.39 3.13
C ASN A 696 47.25 -3.82 2.59
N TYR A 697 46.09 -4.40 2.32
CA TYR A 697 45.99 -5.78 1.85
C TYR A 697 45.38 -5.84 0.46
N TYR A 698 45.86 -6.77 -0.35
CA TYR A 698 45.14 -7.22 -1.53
C TYR A 698 44.98 -8.74 -1.48
N LEU A 699 43.74 -9.19 -1.30
CA LEU A 699 43.39 -10.59 -1.27
C LEU A 699 42.46 -10.91 -2.44
N GLU A 700 43.00 -11.54 -3.47
CA GLU A 700 42.20 -12.12 -4.54
C GLU A 700 41.61 -13.46 -4.09
N ALA A 701 40.36 -13.71 -4.49
CA ALA A 701 39.72 -14.99 -4.21
C ALA A 701 40.56 -16.13 -4.81
N PRO A 702 40.74 -17.26 -4.10
CA PRO A 702 41.32 -18.46 -4.70
C PRO A 702 40.52 -18.87 -5.93
N THR A 703 41.18 -19.29 -7.00
CA THR A 703 40.49 -19.67 -8.25
C THR A 703 40.72 -21.15 -8.56
N ALA A 704 39.92 -21.67 -9.50
CA ALA A 704 39.99 -23.06 -9.95
C ALA A 704 39.96 -24.07 -8.79
N LEU A 705 39.11 -23.83 -7.77
CA LEU A 705 38.87 -24.84 -6.75
C LEU A 705 38.32 -26.08 -7.45
N SER A 706 39.11 -27.13 -7.42
CA SER A 706 38.82 -28.45 -7.95
C SER A 706 38.94 -29.45 -6.81
N ILE A 707 38.13 -30.49 -6.87
CA ILE A 707 38.11 -31.52 -5.84
C ILE A 707 38.14 -32.89 -6.51
N SER A 708 38.83 -33.84 -5.90
CA SER A 708 38.97 -35.20 -6.39
C SER A 708 38.86 -36.19 -5.24
N ILE A 709 38.38 -37.40 -5.53
CA ILE A 709 38.24 -38.45 -4.52
C ILE A 709 39.55 -39.24 -4.46
N LYS A 710 40.10 -39.41 -3.25
CA LYS A 710 41.15 -40.39 -2.98
C LYS A 710 40.54 -41.60 -2.28
N GLN A 711 40.74 -42.78 -2.88
CA GLN A 711 40.41 -44.09 -2.31
C GLN A 711 38.95 -44.28 -1.82
N ASN A 712 37.99 -43.52 -2.35
CA ASN A 712 36.58 -43.55 -1.93
C ASN A 712 36.35 -43.32 -0.41
N SER A 713 37.27 -42.60 0.26
CA SER A 713 37.18 -42.26 1.69
C SER A 713 37.77 -40.89 2.04
N GLU A 714 38.31 -40.16 1.07
CA GLU A 714 38.92 -38.86 1.26
C GLU A 714 38.60 -37.95 0.06
N ILE A 715 38.44 -36.65 0.30
CA ILE A 715 38.29 -35.64 -0.76
C ILE A 715 39.52 -34.75 -0.73
N GLU A 716 40.32 -34.75 -1.80
CA GLU A 716 41.41 -33.80 -2.00
C GLU A 716 40.90 -32.57 -2.74
N LEU A 717 41.03 -31.41 -2.10
CA LEU A 717 40.79 -30.09 -2.65
C LEU A 717 42.10 -29.52 -3.19
N ARG A 718 42.05 -28.86 -4.35
CA ARG A 718 43.14 -28.10 -4.95
C ARG A 718 42.61 -26.77 -5.47
N TRP A 719 43.31 -25.68 -5.24
CA TRP A 719 42.98 -24.35 -5.77
C TRP A 719 44.24 -23.60 -6.18
N TYR A 720 44.08 -22.53 -6.94
CA TYR A 720 45.14 -21.57 -7.19
C TYR A 720 45.11 -20.46 -6.15
N ASP A 721 46.28 -20.21 -5.58
CA ASP A 721 46.54 -19.04 -4.77
C ASP A 721 46.78 -17.84 -5.69
N ASN A 722 45.95 -16.81 -5.54
CA ASN A 722 46.06 -15.54 -6.25
C ASN A 722 46.44 -14.39 -5.31
N SER A 723 46.57 -14.66 -4.01
CA SER A 723 46.96 -13.68 -3.02
C SER A 723 48.45 -13.82 -2.71
N THR A 724 49.06 -12.72 -2.27
CA THR A 724 50.43 -12.76 -1.71
C THR A 724 50.50 -12.19 -0.29
N ASP A 725 49.43 -11.54 0.18
CA ASP A 725 49.33 -10.86 1.47
C ASP A 725 48.50 -11.66 2.51
N GLU A 726 48.04 -12.85 2.15
CA GLU A 726 47.28 -13.75 3.02
C GLU A 726 48.15 -14.33 4.14
N ALA A 727 47.51 -14.67 5.25
CA ALA A 727 48.08 -15.50 6.31
C ALA A 727 47.72 -16.97 6.13
N GLY A 728 46.70 -17.27 5.34
CA GLY A 728 46.22 -18.61 5.06
C GLY A 728 44.86 -18.61 4.36
N PHE A 729 44.28 -19.80 4.25
CA PHE A 729 42.97 -20.03 3.64
C PHE A 729 41.99 -20.69 4.60
N GLU A 730 40.75 -20.24 4.58
CA GLU A 730 39.63 -20.91 5.23
C GLU A 730 38.94 -21.86 4.25
N ILE A 731 38.76 -23.12 4.66
CA ILE A 731 37.98 -24.12 3.94
C ILE A 731 36.61 -24.23 4.58
N TRP A 732 35.57 -23.89 3.81
CA TRP A 732 34.19 -23.99 4.23
C TRP A 732 33.53 -25.20 3.57
N ARG A 733 32.88 -26.03 4.38
CA ARG A 733 32.24 -27.27 3.94
C ARG A 733 30.74 -27.20 4.15
N TYR A 734 29.98 -27.65 3.17
CA TYR A 734 28.55 -27.92 3.27
C TYR A 734 28.30 -29.40 3.02
N THR A 735 27.52 -30.01 3.90
CA THR A 735 27.04 -31.39 3.73
C THR A 735 25.64 -31.32 3.16
N HIS A 736 25.35 -32.03 2.07
CA HIS A 736 24.04 -32.02 1.45
C HIS A 736 22.95 -32.46 2.45
N GLY A 737 21.97 -31.58 2.70
CA GLY A 737 20.94 -31.75 3.74
C GLY A 737 21.27 -31.15 5.12
N GLY A 738 22.49 -30.63 5.31
CA GLY A 738 23.00 -30.08 6.59
C GLY A 738 22.70 -28.60 6.85
N GLY A 739 21.97 -27.92 5.97
CA GLY A 739 21.42 -26.57 6.17
C GLY A 739 22.32 -25.38 5.83
N GLN A 740 23.61 -25.36 6.24
CA GLN A 740 24.52 -24.24 5.95
C GLN A 740 26.00 -24.66 5.85
N TYR A 741 26.82 -23.83 5.19
CA TYR A 741 28.27 -24.01 5.18
C TYR A 741 28.85 -23.76 6.57
N VAL A 742 29.78 -24.61 7.00
CA VAL A 742 30.54 -24.45 8.25
C VAL A 742 32.01 -24.26 7.92
N LEU A 743 32.71 -23.41 8.68
CA LEU A 743 34.17 -23.34 8.65
C LEU A 743 34.71 -24.69 9.12
N TYR A 744 35.29 -25.45 8.20
CA TYR A 744 35.73 -26.81 8.46
C TYR A 744 37.20 -26.88 8.89
N ALA A 745 38.06 -26.14 8.18
CA ALA A 745 39.49 -26.10 8.44
C ALA A 745 40.10 -24.77 7.99
N THR A 746 41.30 -24.49 8.49
CA THR A 746 42.18 -23.43 7.99
C THR A 746 43.52 -24.04 7.61
N VAL A 747 44.15 -23.52 6.56
CA VAL A 747 45.51 -23.88 6.16
C VAL A 747 46.39 -22.65 6.11
N ASP A 748 47.69 -22.84 6.29
CA ASP A 748 48.68 -21.76 6.30
C ASP A 748 48.83 -21.09 4.91
N LYS A 749 49.55 -19.97 4.90
CA LYS A 749 49.91 -19.20 3.71
C LYS A 749 50.49 -20.07 2.58
N ASN A 750 50.16 -19.77 1.32
CA ASN A 750 50.57 -20.49 0.11
C ASN A 750 50.17 -21.96 0.03
N VAL A 751 49.36 -22.48 0.97
CA VAL A 751 48.83 -23.85 0.85
C VAL A 751 47.73 -23.85 -0.20
N THR A 752 47.92 -24.66 -1.25
CA THR A 752 47.00 -24.77 -2.40
C THR A 752 46.25 -26.09 -2.45
N THR A 753 46.46 -26.96 -1.44
CA THR A 753 45.81 -28.28 -1.38
C THR A 753 45.37 -28.61 0.04
N PHE A 754 44.26 -29.32 0.19
CA PHE A 754 43.74 -29.79 1.47
C PHE A 754 43.03 -31.13 1.29
N THR A 755 43.20 -32.07 2.21
CA THR A 755 42.50 -33.37 2.14
C THR A 755 41.52 -33.48 3.30
N ASP A 756 40.22 -33.59 2.97
CA ASP A 756 39.18 -33.92 3.94
C ASP A 756 39.08 -35.44 4.10
N THR A 757 39.51 -35.93 5.27
CA THR A 757 39.49 -37.36 5.63
C THR A 757 38.26 -37.79 6.43
N LYS A 758 37.36 -36.86 6.76
CA LYS A 758 36.15 -37.12 7.57
C LYS A 758 34.90 -36.98 6.72
N VAL A 759 34.77 -37.92 5.79
CA VAL A 759 33.77 -37.92 4.73
C VAL A 759 33.12 -39.30 4.62
N ASP A 760 31.80 -39.32 4.52
CA ASP A 760 30.98 -40.52 4.55
C ASP A 760 30.58 -40.96 3.13
N LYS A 761 30.48 -42.27 2.92
CA LYS A 761 29.99 -42.84 1.64
C LYS A 761 28.51 -42.48 1.44
N GLY A 762 28.14 -42.17 0.20
CA GLY A 762 26.77 -41.79 -0.14
C GLY A 762 26.40 -40.36 0.26
N VAL A 763 27.36 -39.56 0.75
CA VAL A 763 27.16 -38.16 1.13
C VAL A 763 27.84 -37.24 0.11
N GLN A 764 27.11 -36.23 -0.36
CA GLN A 764 27.67 -35.16 -1.18
C GLN A 764 28.18 -34.02 -0.29
N TYR A 765 29.42 -33.60 -0.54
CA TYR A 765 30.04 -32.46 0.12
C TYR A 765 30.30 -31.35 -0.91
N SER A 766 30.04 -30.12 -0.51
CA SER A 766 30.39 -28.92 -1.26
C SER A 766 31.42 -28.10 -0.48
N TYR A 767 32.42 -27.59 -1.18
CA TYR A 767 33.50 -26.80 -0.59
C TYR A 767 33.63 -25.46 -1.28
N LYS A 768 34.07 -24.45 -0.52
CA LYS A 768 34.55 -23.17 -1.01
C LYS A 768 35.69 -22.69 -0.12
N VAL A 769 36.63 -21.96 -0.71
CA VAL A 769 37.86 -21.53 -0.03
C VAL A 769 37.98 -20.01 -0.15
N ARG A 770 38.49 -19.33 0.89
CA ARG A 770 38.82 -17.90 0.83
C ARG A 770 40.11 -17.60 1.57
N ALA A 771 40.87 -16.61 1.13
CA ALA A 771 42.06 -16.13 1.81
C ALA A 771 41.68 -15.25 3.00
N TYR A 772 42.50 -15.24 4.06
CA TYR A 772 42.35 -14.36 5.21
C TYR A 772 43.67 -13.72 5.63
N THR A 773 43.62 -12.53 6.24
CA THR A 773 44.81 -11.82 6.75
C THR A 773 45.20 -12.25 8.17
N GLN A 774 46.42 -11.96 8.59
CA GLN A 774 46.88 -12.26 9.95
C GLN A 774 45.97 -11.61 10.99
N GLY A 775 45.36 -12.42 11.87
CA GLY A 775 44.37 -11.96 12.85
C GLY A 775 42.91 -12.07 12.39
N GLY A 776 42.63 -12.56 11.17
CA GLY A 776 41.29 -12.93 10.72
C GLY A 776 40.30 -11.77 10.62
N SER A 777 40.77 -10.57 10.30
CA SER A 777 39.92 -9.36 10.26
C SER A 777 39.50 -8.95 8.84
N THR A 778 40.19 -9.46 7.82
CA THR A 778 39.93 -9.15 6.40
C THR A 778 40.01 -10.45 5.60
N TYR A 779 39.10 -10.62 4.64
CA TYR A 779 38.92 -11.85 3.87
C TYR A 779 38.77 -11.53 2.38
N SER A 780 39.30 -12.39 1.51
CA SER A 780 38.91 -12.36 0.10
C SER A 780 37.45 -12.79 -0.07
N GLU A 781 36.91 -12.57 -1.27
CA GLU A 781 35.75 -13.33 -1.72
C GLU A 781 36.05 -14.83 -1.74
N TYR A 782 34.99 -15.65 -1.76
CA TYR A 782 35.13 -17.09 -1.88
C TYR A 782 35.51 -17.50 -3.32
N SER A 783 36.24 -18.60 -3.44
CA SER A 783 36.42 -19.34 -4.68
C SER A 783 35.08 -19.78 -5.28
N ASN A 784 35.13 -20.35 -6.48
CA ASN A 784 34.02 -21.17 -6.97
C ASN A 784 33.68 -22.28 -5.96
N VAL A 785 32.42 -22.68 -5.93
CA VAL A 785 31.99 -23.86 -5.16
C VAL A 785 32.31 -25.10 -5.97
N ALA A 786 32.95 -26.08 -5.34
CA ALA A 786 33.17 -27.40 -5.91
C ALA A 786 32.40 -28.44 -5.08
N SER A 787 31.64 -29.33 -5.71
CA SER A 787 30.84 -30.34 -5.03
C SER A 787 31.11 -31.72 -5.58
N ILE A 788 31.32 -32.71 -4.70
CA ILE A 788 31.59 -34.10 -5.08
C ILE A 788 30.98 -35.04 -4.04
N GLY A 789 30.46 -36.17 -4.50
CA GLY A 789 29.93 -37.23 -3.62
C GLY A 789 30.89 -38.40 -3.56
N ILE A 790 31.10 -38.96 -2.38
CA ILE A 790 31.95 -40.15 -2.24
C ILE A 790 31.13 -41.40 -2.52
N GLY A 791 31.49 -42.11 -3.59
CA GLY A 791 30.85 -43.36 -3.98
C GLY A 791 29.50 -43.22 -4.70
N LEU A 792 29.07 -42.01 -5.04
CA LEU A 792 27.92 -41.78 -5.92
C LEU A 792 28.39 -41.74 -7.39
N ILE A 793 27.88 -42.67 -8.20
CA ILE A 793 27.77 -42.50 -9.65
C ILE A 793 26.35 -41.97 -9.88
N ASN A 794 26.21 -40.88 -10.62
CA ASN A 794 24.91 -40.39 -11.04
C ASN A 794 24.34 -41.27 -12.16
N PRO A 795 23.05 -41.64 -12.10
CA PRO A 795 22.43 -42.41 -13.17
C PRO A 795 22.41 -41.63 -14.48
N PRO A 796 22.70 -42.28 -15.63
CA PRO A 796 22.50 -41.65 -16.93
C PRO A 796 21.06 -41.14 -17.04
N ALA A 797 20.88 -39.93 -17.56
CA ALA A 797 19.57 -39.27 -17.59
C ALA A 797 19.08 -39.05 -19.02
N ASN A 798 17.79 -38.74 -19.19
CA ASN A 798 17.17 -38.46 -20.49
C ASN A 798 17.37 -39.61 -21.49
N LEU A 799 17.15 -40.84 -21.04
CA LEU A 799 17.19 -41.98 -21.95
C LEU A 799 16.04 -41.84 -22.97
N GLN A 800 16.39 -41.86 -24.25
CA GLN A 800 15.48 -41.70 -25.38
C GLN A 800 15.89 -42.67 -26.49
N PHE A 801 15.00 -42.89 -27.46
CA PHE A 801 15.32 -43.68 -28.64
C PHE A 801 14.89 -42.99 -29.94
N ASP A 802 15.69 -43.19 -30.99
CA ASP A 802 15.28 -42.95 -32.37
C ASP A 802 14.95 -44.29 -33.04
N TYR A 803 13.76 -44.39 -33.65
CA TYR A 803 13.42 -45.54 -34.48
C TYR A 803 14.26 -45.53 -35.77
N ILE A 804 14.92 -46.65 -36.07
CA ILE A 804 15.66 -46.84 -37.32
C ILE A 804 14.89 -47.79 -38.24
N SER A 805 14.56 -48.98 -37.73
CA SER A 805 13.78 -49.99 -38.45
C SER A 805 13.14 -50.98 -37.47
N GLU A 806 12.32 -51.87 -38.00
CA GLU A 806 11.68 -52.96 -37.25
C GLU A 806 12.66 -53.95 -36.57
N TYR A 807 13.96 -53.84 -36.87
CA TYR A 807 15.05 -54.63 -36.27
C TYR A 807 16.08 -53.79 -35.51
N GLN A 808 15.97 -52.46 -35.52
CA GLN A 808 17.00 -51.56 -34.99
C GLN A 808 16.45 -50.28 -34.38
N VAL A 809 17.02 -49.88 -33.24
CA VAL A 809 16.77 -48.57 -32.61
C VAL A 809 18.07 -47.95 -32.13
N MET A 810 18.17 -46.63 -32.15
CA MET A 810 19.28 -45.90 -31.54
C MET A 810 18.86 -45.43 -30.16
N LEU A 811 19.53 -45.89 -29.11
CA LEU A 811 19.40 -45.33 -27.77
C LEU A 811 20.29 -44.10 -27.63
N ARG A 812 19.80 -43.07 -26.92
CA ARG A 812 20.54 -41.86 -26.56
C ARG A 812 20.30 -41.51 -25.11
N TRP A 813 21.32 -41.06 -24.41
CA TRP A 813 21.23 -40.61 -23.02
C TRP A 813 22.17 -39.42 -22.76
N THR A 814 21.98 -38.77 -21.64
CA THR A 814 22.87 -37.74 -21.11
C THR A 814 23.82 -38.38 -20.12
N ASP A 815 25.11 -38.14 -20.31
CA ASP A 815 26.10 -38.45 -19.31
C ASP A 815 26.02 -37.43 -18.17
N THR A 816 25.75 -37.92 -16.96
CA THR A 816 25.56 -37.11 -15.74
C THR A 816 26.63 -37.40 -14.69
N SER A 817 27.55 -38.32 -14.98
CA SER A 817 28.69 -38.64 -14.14
C SER A 817 29.97 -38.18 -14.83
N ASP A 818 31.01 -37.97 -14.02
CA ASP A 818 32.37 -37.66 -14.48
C ASP A 818 33.40 -38.67 -13.91
N ASN A 819 32.91 -39.68 -13.20
CA ASN A 819 33.68 -40.67 -12.46
C ASN A 819 33.34 -42.12 -12.87
N GLU A 820 32.60 -42.28 -13.98
CA GLU A 820 32.24 -43.54 -14.60
C GLU A 820 33.37 -44.07 -15.51
N HIS A 821 33.58 -45.38 -15.48
CA HIS A 821 34.46 -46.08 -16.40
C HIS A 821 33.76 -46.40 -17.73
N GLY A 822 32.43 -46.45 -17.71
CA GLY A 822 31.59 -46.59 -18.89
C GLY A 822 30.13 -46.84 -18.53
N PHE A 823 29.37 -47.25 -19.54
CA PHE A 823 27.96 -47.60 -19.43
C PHE A 823 27.70 -49.05 -19.83
N ILE A 824 26.67 -49.63 -19.23
CA ILE A 824 26.11 -50.92 -19.55
C ILE A 824 24.71 -50.69 -20.10
N VAL A 825 24.44 -51.13 -21.33
CA VAL A 825 23.09 -51.12 -21.91
C VAL A 825 22.42 -52.43 -21.55
N GLU A 826 21.27 -52.34 -20.91
CA GLU A 826 20.47 -53.50 -20.49
C GLU A 826 19.11 -53.48 -21.21
N GLN A 827 18.58 -54.68 -21.48
CA GLN A 827 17.32 -54.91 -22.17
C GLN A 827 16.50 -55.93 -21.36
N LYS A 828 15.18 -55.72 -21.23
CA LYS A 828 14.22 -56.77 -20.83
C LYS A 828 13.11 -56.87 -21.88
N ILE A 829 12.50 -58.05 -22.00
CA ILE A 829 11.41 -58.34 -22.94
C ILE A 829 10.12 -58.54 -22.12
N GLY A 830 9.10 -57.72 -22.39
CA GLY A 830 7.89 -57.67 -21.56
C GLY A 830 8.13 -57.09 -20.16
N ASP A 831 7.04 -56.75 -19.46
CA ASP A 831 7.12 -56.06 -18.15
C ASP A 831 7.72 -56.92 -17.03
N ASP A 832 7.41 -58.22 -17.03
CA ASP A 832 7.91 -59.22 -16.07
C ASP A 832 9.27 -59.84 -16.45
N GLY A 833 9.89 -59.36 -17.54
CA GLY A 833 11.15 -59.88 -18.05
C GLY A 833 12.34 -59.57 -17.13
N ALA A 834 13.31 -60.49 -17.06
CA ALA A 834 14.58 -60.22 -16.40
C ALA A 834 15.43 -59.25 -17.25
N TRP A 835 16.23 -58.41 -16.59
CA TRP A 835 17.18 -57.53 -17.27
C TRP A 835 18.41 -58.30 -17.74
N TYR A 836 18.74 -58.17 -19.03
CA TYR A 836 19.92 -58.75 -19.65
C TYR A 836 20.84 -57.64 -20.14
N GLN A 837 22.12 -57.74 -19.84
CA GLN A 837 23.12 -56.86 -20.42
C GLN A 837 23.32 -57.19 -21.90
N ILE A 838 23.26 -56.18 -22.77
CA ILE A 838 23.44 -56.32 -24.21
C ILE A 838 24.67 -55.59 -24.77
N ALA A 839 25.22 -54.61 -24.06
CA ALA A 839 26.44 -53.92 -24.50
C ALA A 839 27.24 -53.25 -23.38
N TRP A 840 28.56 -53.15 -23.59
CA TRP A 840 29.44 -52.22 -22.87
C TRP A 840 29.72 -51.02 -23.76
N VAL A 841 29.63 -49.84 -23.18
CA VAL A 841 29.85 -48.57 -23.86
C VAL A 841 30.91 -47.80 -23.07
N SER A 842 31.95 -47.30 -23.74
CA SER A 842 33.05 -46.58 -23.09
C SER A 842 32.56 -45.27 -22.42
N ALA A 843 33.26 -44.79 -21.39
CA ALA A 843 32.98 -43.51 -20.73
C ALA A 843 32.74 -42.35 -21.72
N ASN A 844 31.93 -41.37 -21.32
CA ASN A 844 31.55 -40.19 -22.11
C ASN A 844 30.80 -40.46 -23.44
N LYS A 845 30.42 -41.72 -23.74
CA LYS A 845 29.56 -42.03 -24.89
C LYS A 845 28.09 -41.93 -24.47
N THR A 846 27.30 -41.28 -25.31
CA THR A 846 25.90 -40.90 -25.03
C THR A 846 24.89 -41.54 -25.99
N ALA A 847 25.31 -42.50 -26.81
CA ALA A 847 24.43 -43.18 -27.76
C ALA A 847 24.90 -44.60 -28.09
N TYR A 848 23.95 -45.48 -28.42
CA TYR A 848 24.21 -46.86 -28.82
C TYR A 848 23.10 -47.41 -29.75
N VAL A 849 23.47 -48.03 -30.87
CA VAL A 849 22.51 -48.70 -31.78
C VAL A 849 22.28 -50.13 -31.32
N VAL A 850 21.05 -50.44 -30.93
CA VAL A 850 20.61 -51.81 -30.66
C VAL A 850 20.12 -52.43 -31.98
N SER A 851 20.61 -53.63 -32.31
CA SER A 851 20.26 -54.37 -33.53
C SER A 851 19.69 -55.76 -33.22
N ASN A 852 19.13 -56.43 -34.22
CA ASN A 852 18.52 -57.77 -34.13
C ASN A 852 17.28 -57.82 -33.24
N LEU A 853 16.48 -56.76 -33.22
CA LEU A 853 15.21 -56.75 -32.50
C LEU A 853 14.14 -57.55 -33.26
N ASN A 854 13.37 -58.35 -32.56
CA ASN A 854 12.20 -59.01 -33.13
C ASN A 854 11.04 -58.01 -33.35
N LYS A 855 10.27 -58.24 -34.43
CA LYS A 855 9.04 -57.48 -34.71
C LYS A 855 7.98 -57.72 -33.63
N TYR A 856 7.09 -56.75 -33.43
CA TYR A 856 5.95 -56.83 -32.51
C TYR A 856 6.33 -57.20 -31.06
N THR A 857 7.59 -56.98 -30.70
CA THR A 857 8.12 -57.33 -29.38
C THR A 857 8.38 -56.04 -28.62
N GLN A 858 7.82 -55.95 -27.41
CA GLN A 858 8.10 -54.85 -26.51
C GLN A 858 9.43 -55.07 -25.81
N TYR A 859 10.34 -54.12 -26.02
CA TYR A 859 11.61 -54.07 -25.33
C TYR A 859 11.61 -52.93 -24.34
N TYR A 860 12.07 -53.19 -23.13
CA TYR A 860 12.46 -52.12 -22.24
C TYR A 860 13.97 -52.01 -22.26
N PHE A 861 14.46 -50.79 -22.34
CA PHE A 861 15.88 -50.49 -22.24
C PHE A 861 16.16 -49.62 -21.03
N ARG A 862 17.33 -49.83 -20.43
CA ARG A 862 17.92 -48.90 -19.47
C ARG A 862 19.43 -48.89 -19.63
N VAL A 863 20.06 -47.82 -19.17
CA VAL A 863 21.51 -47.62 -19.23
C VAL A 863 22.04 -47.44 -17.82
N ARG A 864 23.08 -48.19 -17.47
CA ARG A 864 23.71 -48.18 -16.16
C ARG A 864 25.10 -47.59 -16.25
N ALA A 865 25.43 -46.58 -15.45
CA ALA A 865 26.81 -46.11 -15.32
C ALA A 865 27.56 -46.96 -14.28
N TYR A 866 28.82 -47.31 -14.55
CA TYR A 866 29.64 -48.13 -13.65
C TYR A 866 31.07 -47.57 -13.54
N ASN A 867 31.77 -47.88 -12.43
CA ASN A 867 33.19 -47.59 -12.24
C ASN A 867 33.97 -48.87 -11.90
N TYR A 868 35.29 -48.78 -11.71
CA TYR A 868 36.16 -49.91 -11.36
C TYR A 868 35.80 -50.64 -10.04
N SER A 869 34.97 -50.02 -9.20
CA SER A 869 34.44 -50.61 -7.95
C SER A 869 33.12 -51.37 -8.15
N GLY A 870 32.58 -51.41 -9.36
CA GLY A 870 31.41 -52.22 -9.71
C GLY A 870 30.09 -51.74 -9.09
N ASN A 871 29.90 -50.43 -8.87
CA ASN A 871 28.66 -49.91 -8.30
C ASN A 871 27.46 -50.22 -9.22
N VAL A 872 26.41 -50.84 -8.67
CA VAL A 872 25.27 -51.44 -9.41
C VAL A 872 23.93 -50.73 -9.19
N ASP A 873 23.90 -49.53 -8.61
CA ASP A 873 22.62 -48.83 -8.33
C ASP A 873 22.38 -47.59 -9.20
N SER A 874 23.28 -47.29 -10.14
CA SER A 874 23.22 -46.10 -11.00
C SER A 874 22.56 -46.40 -12.35
N VAL A 875 21.24 -46.65 -12.33
CA VAL A 875 20.43 -46.95 -13.52
C VAL A 875 19.64 -45.74 -13.99
N SER A 876 19.59 -45.53 -15.30
CA SER A 876 18.67 -44.58 -15.92
C SER A 876 17.21 -44.96 -15.69
N GLU A 877 16.30 -44.05 -16.03
CA GLU A 877 14.91 -44.41 -16.30
C GLU A 877 14.80 -45.54 -17.35
N GLU A 878 13.77 -46.38 -17.21
CA GLU A 878 13.44 -47.42 -18.17
C GLU A 878 12.62 -46.81 -19.31
N ILE A 879 12.95 -47.16 -20.56
CA ILE A 879 12.14 -46.77 -21.72
C ILE A 879 11.53 -47.99 -22.39
N LEU A 880 10.24 -47.92 -22.68
CA LEU A 880 9.54 -48.89 -23.51
C LEU A 880 9.71 -48.52 -24.98
N VAL A 881 10.20 -49.47 -25.76
CA VAL A 881 10.45 -49.33 -27.18
C VAL A 881 9.63 -50.39 -27.93
N SER A 882 8.71 -49.90 -28.76
CA SER A 882 7.96 -50.69 -29.73
C SER A 882 8.66 -50.57 -31.08
N THR A 883 8.98 -51.70 -31.72
CA THR A 883 9.67 -51.75 -33.01
C THR A 883 8.71 -51.75 -34.22
N SER A 884 7.40 -51.59 -33.99
CA SER A 884 6.38 -51.60 -35.03
C SER A 884 5.19 -50.70 -34.68
N ILE A 885 4.42 -50.28 -35.70
CA ILE A 885 3.07 -49.74 -35.47
C ILE A 885 2.21 -50.79 -34.76
N PRO A 886 1.23 -50.40 -33.94
CA PRO A 886 0.36 -51.35 -33.24
C PRO A 886 -0.41 -52.23 -34.22
N ALA A 887 -0.82 -53.41 -33.76
CA ALA A 887 -1.72 -54.25 -34.53
C ALA A 887 -3.12 -53.61 -34.62
N THR A 888 -3.75 -53.72 -35.78
CA THR A 888 -5.09 -53.18 -36.01
C THR A 888 -6.11 -53.77 -35.03
N PRO A 889 -6.94 -52.95 -34.36
CA PRO A 889 -8.06 -53.45 -33.56
C PRO A 889 -9.04 -54.22 -34.44
N THR A 890 -9.49 -55.40 -33.97
CA THR A 890 -10.49 -56.21 -34.69
C THR A 890 -11.76 -56.37 -33.87
N ASP A 891 -12.77 -57.04 -34.42
CA ASP A 891 -14.06 -57.30 -33.75
C ASP A 891 -14.74 -56.04 -33.21
N LEU A 892 -14.53 -54.89 -33.86
CA LEU A 892 -15.27 -53.67 -33.55
C LEU A 892 -16.76 -53.95 -33.78
N LYS A 893 -17.59 -53.68 -32.76
CA LYS A 893 -19.04 -53.77 -32.80
C LYS A 893 -19.63 -52.48 -32.25
N ALA A 894 -20.70 -51.99 -32.87
CA ALA A 894 -21.47 -50.86 -32.38
C ALA A 894 -22.88 -51.32 -32.02
N MET A 895 -23.24 -51.19 -30.75
CA MET A 895 -24.54 -51.58 -30.21
C MET A 895 -25.31 -50.33 -29.78
N THR A 896 -26.48 -50.11 -30.36
CA THR A 896 -27.37 -49.04 -29.94
C THR A 896 -27.90 -49.29 -28.53
N ILE A 897 -27.72 -48.30 -27.64
CA ILE A 897 -28.22 -48.35 -26.25
C ILE A 897 -29.51 -47.56 -26.11
N SER A 898 -29.58 -46.38 -26.73
CA SER A 898 -30.74 -45.49 -26.62
C SER A 898 -30.88 -44.58 -27.84
N ALA A 899 -31.83 -43.65 -27.79
CA ALA A 899 -31.96 -42.57 -28.75
C ALA A 899 -30.75 -41.61 -28.76
N SER A 900 -29.86 -41.66 -27.76
CA SER A 900 -28.71 -40.75 -27.65
C SER A 900 -27.39 -41.43 -27.32
N GLN A 901 -27.32 -42.76 -27.33
CA GLN A 901 -26.12 -43.48 -26.92
C GLN A 901 -25.89 -44.76 -27.75
N ILE A 902 -24.64 -44.97 -28.14
CA ILE A 902 -24.13 -46.17 -28.79
C ILE A 902 -22.92 -46.68 -28.00
N ARG A 903 -22.87 -47.98 -27.72
CA ARG A 903 -21.72 -48.65 -27.11
C ARG A 903 -20.87 -49.28 -28.21
N LEU A 904 -19.58 -48.99 -28.18
CA LEU A 904 -18.56 -49.62 -29.01
C LEU A 904 -17.80 -50.64 -28.18
N THR A 905 -17.53 -51.79 -28.76
CA THR A 905 -16.65 -52.82 -28.19
C THR A 905 -15.71 -53.31 -29.27
N TRP A 906 -14.44 -53.52 -28.98
CA TRP A 906 -13.46 -54.07 -29.92
C TRP A 906 -12.51 -55.01 -29.20
N LYS A 907 -11.80 -55.83 -29.98
CA LYS A 907 -10.70 -56.65 -29.50
C LYS A 907 -9.38 -55.89 -29.65
N ASP A 908 -8.65 -55.82 -28.55
CA ASP A 908 -7.26 -55.41 -28.58
C ASP A 908 -6.38 -56.54 -29.12
N ASN A 909 -5.49 -56.20 -30.04
CA ASN A 909 -4.59 -57.15 -30.71
C ASN A 909 -3.12 -56.79 -30.52
N SER A 910 -2.82 -55.76 -29.74
CA SER A 910 -1.48 -55.28 -29.49
C SER A 910 -1.36 -54.98 -27.99
N ASP A 911 -0.16 -55.15 -27.45
CA ASP A 911 0.19 -54.64 -26.11
C ASP A 911 1.07 -53.38 -26.24
N SER A 912 1.42 -53.02 -27.48
CA SER A 912 2.45 -52.05 -27.88
C SER A 912 1.92 -50.64 -28.21
N GLU A 913 0.62 -50.44 -28.07
CA GLU A 913 -0.09 -49.19 -28.27
C GLU A 913 -0.07 -48.31 -27.02
N ARG A 914 -0.08 -47.01 -27.27
CA ARG A 914 -0.25 -46.00 -26.24
C ARG A 914 -1.73 -45.80 -25.88
N GLY A 915 -2.61 -46.16 -26.80
CA GLY A 915 -4.05 -46.10 -26.64
C GLY A 915 -4.80 -46.20 -27.96
N PHE A 916 -6.12 -45.97 -27.88
CA PHE A 916 -7.02 -46.04 -29.03
C PHE A 916 -7.70 -44.69 -29.28
N ARG A 917 -7.79 -44.28 -30.54
CA ARG A 917 -8.64 -43.16 -30.97
C ARG A 917 -9.96 -43.69 -31.50
N ILE A 918 -11.06 -43.19 -30.94
CA ILE A 918 -12.41 -43.50 -31.39
C ILE A 918 -12.78 -42.46 -32.43
N LEU A 919 -13.03 -42.92 -33.65
CA LEU A 919 -13.37 -42.06 -34.78
C LEU A 919 -14.85 -42.23 -35.12
N ARG A 920 -15.55 -41.14 -35.39
CA ARG A 920 -16.97 -41.14 -35.77
C ARG A 920 -17.19 -40.42 -37.10
N SER A 921 -18.17 -40.88 -37.88
CA SER A 921 -18.67 -40.19 -39.07
C SER A 921 -20.19 -40.35 -39.21
N LEU A 922 -20.81 -39.42 -39.95
CA LEU A 922 -22.18 -39.56 -40.45
C LEU A 922 -22.23 -40.25 -41.83
N TYR A 923 -21.06 -40.54 -42.42
CA TYR A 923 -20.89 -41.14 -43.73
C TYR A 923 -20.06 -42.43 -43.61
N SER A 924 -20.34 -43.41 -44.48
CA SER A 924 -19.84 -44.79 -44.36
C SER A 924 -18.32 -44.94 -44.43
N ASP A 925 -17.66 -44.15 -45.26
CA ASP A 925 -16.28 -44.39 -45.70
C ASP A 925 -15.41 -43.14 -45.71
N ARG A 926 -15.94 -41.99 -45.28
CA ARG A 926 -15.25 -40.69 -45.32
C ARG A 926 -15.61 -39.80 -44.15
N TYR A 927 -14.77 -38.79 -43.91
CA TYR A 927 -14.96 -37.76 -42.86
C TYR A 927 -15.01 -38.31 -41.43
N PHE A 928 -14.22 -39.34 -41.14
CA PHE A 928 -14.02 -39.81 -39.78
C PHE A 928 -13.22 -38.78 -38.98
N TYR A 929 -13.76 -38.34 -37.85
CA TYR A 929 -13.08 -37.43 -36.93
C TYR A 929 -12.99 -38.07 -35.52
N PRO A 930 -11.93 -37.77 -34.76
CA PRO A 930 -11.79 -38.29 -33.41
C PRO A 930 -12.86 -37.70 -32.49
N VAL A 931 -13.59 -38.59 -31.81
CA VAL A 931 -14.57 -38.25 -30.76
C VAL A 931 -14.06 -38.57 -29.37
N ALA A 932 -13.09 -39.47 -29.24
CA ALA A 932 -12.42 -39.77 -27.98
C ALA A 932 -11.04 -40.38 -28.19
N ILE A 933 -10.22 -40.32 -27.15
CA ILE A 933 -8.97 -41.08 -27.01
C ILE A 933 -9.08 -41.84 -25.69
N VAL A 934 -8.86 -43.15 -25.73
CA VAL A 934 -8.87 -44.03 -24.56
C VAL A 934 -7.48 -44.64 -24.36
N ALA A 935 -7.17 -45.04 -23.14
CA ALA A 935 -5.87 -45.62 -22.79
C ALA A 935 -5.65 -46.97 -23.51
N GLY A 936 -4.41 -47.46 -23.52
CA GLY A 936 -4.09 -48.84 -23.93
C GLY A 936 -4.93 -49.86 -23.15
N ASP A 937 -5.11 -51.05 -23.71
CA ASP A 937 -5.97 -52.13 -23.20
C ASP A 937 -7.48 -51.80 -23.08
N THR A 938 -7.92 -50.59 -23.43
CA THR A 938 -9.34 -50.27 -23.42
C THR A 938 -10.03 -50.97 -24.58
N THR A 939 -11.10 -51.72 -24.29
CA THR A 939 -11.86 -52.49 -25.29
C THR A 939 -13.33 -52.06 -25.42
N VAL A 940 -13.78 -51.09 -24.63
CA VAL A 940 -15.17 -50.62 -24.59
C VAL A 940 -15.24 -49.09 -24.49
N TYR A 941 -16.14 -48.47 -25.26
CA TYR A 941 -16.43 -47.04 -25.18
C TYR A 941 -17.93 -46.75 -25.39
N ASN A 942 -18.52 -45.86 -24.59
CA ASN A 942 -19.91 -45.43 -24.79
C ASN A 942 -19.94 -44.03 -25.39
N ASP A 943 -20.36 -43.91 -26.65
CA ASP A 943 -20.58 -42.62 -27.30
C ASP A 943 -21.98 -42.10 -26.94
N SER A 944 -22.03 -40.96 -26.25
CA SER A 944 -23.26 -40.37 -25.70
C SER A 944 -23.56 -38.99 -26.29
N GLY A 945 -24.81 -38.53 -26.18
CA GLY A 945 -25.23 -37.23 -26.71
C GLY A 945 -25.53 -37.27 -28.21
N LEU A 946 -25.87 -38.44 -28.73
CA LEU A 946 -26.20 -38.65 -30.14
C LEU A 946 -27.62 -38.20 -30.46
N ASN A 947 -27.86 -37.89 -31.73
CA ASN A 947 -29.20 -37.51 -32.21
C ASN A 947 -30.06 -38.76 -32.37
N ALA A 948 -31.34 -38.68 -31.97
CA ALA A 948 -32.31 -39.77 -32.11
C ALA A 948 -32.52 -40.19 -33.57
N GLY A 949 -32.73 -41.48 -33.82
CA GLY A 949 -32.99 -42.04 -35.14
C GLY A 949 -31.85 -41.87 -36.16
N THR A 950 -30.66 -41.47 -35.72
CA THR A 950 -29.54 -41.07 -36.57
C THR A 950 -28.53 -42.20 -36.70
N ARG A 951 -28.03 -42.41 -37.92
CA ARG A 951 -27.01 -43.41 -38.22
C ARG A 951 -25.61 -42.82 -38.05
N TYR A 952 -24.76 -43.54 -37.35
CA TYR A 952 -23.35 -43.21 -37.13
C TYR A 952 -22.45 -44.35 -37.57
N TYR A 953 -21.28 -44.01 -38.08
CA TYR A 953 -20.22 -44.94 -38.46
C TYR A 953 -19.02 -44.71 -37.55
N TYR A 954 -18.37 -45.81 -37.12
CA TYR A 954 -17.27 -45.77 -36.17
C TYR A 954 -16.06 -46.57 -36.66
N LYS A 955 -14.86 -46.06 -36.35
CA LYS A 955 -13.58 -46.79 -36.43
C LYS A 955 -12.82 -46.65 -35.12
N VAL A 956 -11.98 -47.63 -34.81
CA VAL A 956 -11.05 -47.56 -33.68
C VAL A 956 -9.63 -47.66 -34.21
N GLU A 957 -8.80 -46.69 -33.84
CA GLU A 957 -7.40 -46.62 -34.27
C GLU A 957 -6.47 -46.87 -33.09
N ALA A 958 -5.70 -47.97 -33.11
CA ALA A 958 -4.59 -48.17 -32.18
C ALA A 958 -3.41 -47.29 -32.61
N TYR A 959 -2.74 -46.62 -31.67
CA TYR A 959 -1.59 -45.79 -32.00
C TYR A 959 -0.47 -45.89 -30.95
N ASN A 960 0.78 -45.77 -31.41
CA ASN A 960 1.96 -45.57 -30.55
C ASN A 960 2.86 -44.49 -31.16
N ASP A 961 4.05 -44.31 -30.59
CA ASP A 961 5.01 -43.29 -31.03
C ASP A 961 5.62 -43.60 -32.42
N VAL A 962 5.42 -44.81 -32.97
CA VAL A 962 5.86 -45.24 -34.31
C VAL A 962 4.78 -44.96 -35.38
N GLY A 963 3.50 -45.05 -35.03
CA GLY A 963 2.39 -44.80 -35.96
C GLY A 963 1.05 -45.37 -35.48
N SER A 964 0.08 -45.46 -36.39
CA SER A 964 -1.28 -45.90 -36.08
C SER A 964 -1.88 -46.87 -37.09
N SER A 965 -2.85 -47.66 -36.65
CA SER A 965 -3.57 -48.65 -37.44
C SER A 965 -5.06 -48.65 -37.08
N ALA A 966 -5.94 -48.45 -38.07
CA ALA A 966 -7.38 -48.31 -37.87
C ALA A 966 -8.16 -49.57 -38.26
N SER A 967 -9.17 -49.91 -37.46
CA SER A 967 -10.13 -50.97 -37.75
C SER A 967 -10.99 -50.68 -39.00
N ASP A 968 -11.69 -51.71 -39.46
CA ASP A 968 -12.82 -51.52 -40.38
C ASP A 968 -13.94 -50.69 -39.71
N ALA A 969 -14.76 -50.04 -40.53
CA ALA A 969 -15.87 -49.23 -40.05
C ALA A 969 -17.08 -50.09 -39.69
N VAL A 970 -17.75 -49.77 -38.59
CA VAL A 970 -19.06 -50.33 -38.23
C VAL A 970 -20.12 -49.25 -38.15
N GLU A 971 -21.37 -49.61 -38.41
CA GLU A 971 -22.51 -48.70 -38.27
C GLU A 971 -23.42 -49.08 -37.11
N ALA A 972 -24.03 -48.06 -36.50
CA ALA A 972 -25.16 -48.23 -35.60
C ALA A 972 -26.12 -47.05 -35.74
N ARG A 973 -27.42 -47.31 -35.54
CA ARG A 973 -28.47 -46.29 -35.61
C ARG A 973 -29.12 -46.13 -34.25
N THR A 974 -29.11 -44.92 -33.70
CA THR A 974 -29.78 -44.62 -32.43
C THR A 974 -31.29 -44.85 -32.53
N ASN A 975 -31.93 -45.18 -31.41
CA ASN A 975 -33.38 -45.41 -31.38
C ASN A 975 -34.16 -44.13 -31.74
N THR A 976 -35.37 -44.30 -32.27
CA THR A 976 -36.34 -43.20 -32.40
C THR A 976 -36.95 -42.89 -31.04
N ARG A 977 -37.24 -41.61 -30.78
CA ARG A 977 -37.82 -41.13 -29.51
C ARG A 977 -39.28 -40.71 -29.76
N VAL A 978 -40.20 -41.19 -28.91
CA VAL A 978 -41.61 -40.74 -28.92
C VAL A 978 -41.82 -39.86 -27.71
N PHE A 979 -42.38 -38.65 -27.92
CA PHE A 979 -42.53 -37.64 -26.88
C PHE A 979 -43.95 -37.63 -26.31
N PHE A 980 -44.06 -37.49 -24.99
CA PHE A 980 -45.34 -37.24 -24.30
C PHE A 980 -45.28 -35.90 -23.57
N THR A 981 -46.41 -35.21 -23.44
CA THR A 981 -46.43 -33.86 -22.86
C THR A 981 -46.44 -33.83 -21.33
N ASP A 982 -46.69 -34.98 -20.69
CA ASP A 982 -46.86 -35.11 -19.24
C ASP A 982 -45.72 -35.85 -18.52
N THR A 983 -44.70 -36.30 -19.24
CA THR A 983 -43.49 -36.96 -18.71
C THR A 983 -42.57 -36.02 -17.92
N GLY A 984 -42.66 -34.70 -18.14
CA GLY A 984 -41.90 -33.71 -17.35
C GLY A 984 -42.21 -33.71 -15.84
N SER A 985 -43.32 -34.34 -15.42
CA SER A 985 -43.63 -34.57 -14.00
C SER A 985 -42.77 -35.68 -13.37
N VAL A 986 -42.11 -36.51 -14.18
CA VAL A 986 -41.21 -37.58 -13.76
C VAL A 986 -39.91 -37.58 -14.59
N PRO A 987 -39.05 -36.54 -14.48
CA PRO A 987 -37.82 -36.45 -15.28
C PRO A 987 -36.90 -37.67 -15.14
N TRP A 988 -36.92 -38.32 -13.97
CA TRP A 988 -36.17 -39.54 -13.69
C TRP A 988 -36.62 -40.77 -14.51
N ALA A 989 -37.84 -40.74 -15.07
CA ALA A 989 -38.42 -41.80 -15.89
C ALA A 989 -38.58 -41.40 -17.37
N GLU A 990 -38.38 -40.13 -17.71
CA GLU A 990 -38.65 -39.56 -19.03
C GLU A 990 -37.91 -40.33 -20.14
N ASP A 991 -36.60 -40.49 -20.01
CA ASP A 991 -35.81 -41.24 -21.00
C ASP A 991 -36.27 -42.70 -21.12
N ALA A 992 -36.58 -43.37 -20.02
CA ALA A 992 -37.07 -44.75 -20.05
C ALA A 992 -38.42 -44.86 -20.77
N ILE A 993 -39.34 -43.94 -20.48
CA ILE A 993 -40.67 -43.90 -21.09
C ILE A 993 -40.55 -43.65 -22.59
N GLU A 994 -39.81 -42.63 -22.99
CA GLU A 994 -39.76 -42.19 -24.39
C GLU A 994 -38.95 -43.13 -25.29
N ASN A 995 -37.91 -43.78 -24.74
CA ASN A 995 -37.19 -44.85 -25.45
C ASN A 995 -38.06 -46.10 -25.61
N LEU A 996 -38.74 -46.56 -24.56
CA LEU A 996 -39.62 -47.74 -24.65
C LEU A 996 -40.84 -47.48 -25.56
N ALA A 997 -41.35 -46.25 -25.58
CA ALA A 997 -42.43 -45.86 -26.48
C ALA A 997 -41.95 -45.80 -27.94
N GLY A 998 -40.73 -45.29 -28.17
CA GLY A 998 -40.06 -45.35 -29.46
C GLY A 998 -39.79 -46.77 -29.96
N LEU A 999 -39.67 -47.74 -29.06
CA LEU A 999 -39.57 -49.17 -29.36
C LEU A 999 -40.94 -49.87 -29.50
N GLY A 1000 -42.05 -49.16 -29.29
CA GLY A 1000 -43.41 -49.73 -29.34
C GLY A 1000 -43.76 -50.65 -28.16
N ILE A 1001 -42.93 -50.71 -27.12
CA ILE A 1001 -43.12 -51.57 -25.95
C ILE A 1001 -44.24 -51.03 -25.06
N ILE A 1002 -44.20 -49.72 -24.80
CA ILE A 1002 -45.22 -49.01 -24.02
C ILE A 1002 -46.01 -48.07 -24.94
N LYS A 1003 -47.26 -47.79 -24.56
CA LYS A 1003 -48.15 -46.87 -25.27
C LYS A 1003 -48.71 -45.82 -24.29
N GLY A 1004 -48.93 -44.60 -24.76
CA GLY A 1004 -49.65 -43.58 -24.00
C GLY A 1004 -51.11 -43.99 -23.72
N VAL A 1005 -51.75 -43.31 -22.77
CA VAL A 1005 -53.22 -43.39 -22.63
C VAL A 1005 -53.89 -42.72 -23.84
N THR A 1006 -53.25 -41.68 -24.37
CA THR A 1006 -53.54 -41.06 -25.67
C THR A 1006 -52.25 -40.94 -26.48
N ASP A 1007 -52.32 -40.47 -27.72
CA ASP A 1007 -51.13 -40.25 -28.57
C ASP A 1007 -50.14 -39.21 -28.00
N THR A 1008 -50.57 -38.41 -27.01
CA THR A 1008 -49.77 -37.33 -26.43
C THR A 1008 -49.57 -37.41 -24.92
N LEU A 1009 -50.33 -38.27 -24.20
CA LEU A 1009 -50.28 -38.39 -22.73
C LEU A 1009 -49.93 -39.80 -22.28
N PHE A 1010 -48.94 -39.93 -21.39
CA PHE A 1010 -48.53 -41.20 -20.80
C PHE A 1010 -49.10 -41.45 -19.40
N MET A 1011 -49.57 -40.46 -18.66
CA MET A 1011 -50.07 -40.57 -17.28
C MET A 1011 -49.11 -41.33 -16.35
N PRO A 1012 -47.87 -40.83 -16.15
CA PRO A 1012 -46.79 -41.54 -15.45
C PRO A 1012 -47.11 -41.91 -13.98
N GLY A 1013 -47.98 -41.12 -13.32
CA GLY A 1013 -48.39 -41.33 -11.93
C GLY A 1013 -49.48 -42.38 -11.73
N ASN A 1014 -50.15 -42.84 -12.79
CA ASN A 1014 -51.20 -43.85 -12.67
C ASN A 1014 -50.59 -45.18 -12.20
N THR A 1015 -51.34 -45.92 -11.39
CA THR A 1015 -50.98 -47.28 -11.01
C THR A 1015 -51.12 -48.22 -12.20
N ILE A 1016 -50.11 -49.05 -12.45
CA ILE A 1016 -50.12 -50.00 -13.57
C ILE A 1016 -50.84 -51.31 -13.19
N THR A 1017 -51.60 -51.86 -14.12
CA THR A 1017 -52.31 -53.14 -13.90
C THR A 1017 -51.41 -54.34 -14.22
N LYS A 1018 -51.75 -55.52 -13.67
CA LYS A 1018 -51.03 -56.78 -13.94
C LYS A 1018 -50.99 -57.12 -15.43
N ALA A 1019 -52.10 -56.93 -16.14
CA ALA A 1019 -52.17 -57.17 -17.58
C ALA A 1019 -51.32 -56.19 -18.39
N GLU A 1020 -51.32 -54.91 -18.03
CA GLU A 1020 -50.50 -53.91 -18.71
C GLU A 1020 -49.02 -54.21 -18.53
N PHE A 1021 -48.59 -54.54 -17.30
CA PHE A 1021 -47.21 -54.89 -17.03
C PHE A 1021 -46.78 -56.20 -17.71
N ALA A 1022 -47.64 -57.22 -17.75
CA ALA A 1022 -47.37 -58.46 -18.48
C ALA A 1022 -47.20 -58.20 -19.98
N ALA A 1023 -48.05 -57.34 -20.57
CA ALA A 1023 -47.93 -56.95 -21.97
C ALA A 1023 -46.64 -56.18 -22.27
N MET A 1024 -46.25 -55.25 -21.39
CA MET A 1024 -44.97 -54.54 -21.48
C MET A 1024 -43.79 -55.52 -21.42
N THR A 1025 -43.84 -56.49 -20.51
CA THR A 1025 -42.77 -57.48 -20.31
C THR A 1025 -42.61 -58.35 -21.56
N VAL A 1026 -43.71 -58.92 -22.08
CA VAL A 1026 -43.67 -59.76 -23.30
C VAL A 1026 -43.10 -59.01 -24.50
N ARG A 1027 -43.52 -57.76 -24.70
CA ARG A 1027 -43.01 -56.92 -25.81
C ARG A 1027 -41.54 -56.54 -25.62
N ALA A 1028 -41.15 -56.17 -24.40
CA ALA A 1028 -39.78 -55.79 -24.10
C ALA A 1028 -38.77 -56.91 -24.37
N PHE A 1029 -39.12 -58.14 -23.96
CA PHE A 1029 -38.27 -59.31 -24.12
C PHE A 1029 -38.51 -60.07 -25.44
N LYS A 1030 -39.31 -59.51 -26.37
CA LYS A 1030 -39.65 -60.08 -27.68
C LYS A 1030 -40.08 -61.55 -27.63
N LEU A 1031 -40.90 -61.89 -26.65
CA LEU A 1031 -41.35 -63.27 -26.44
C LEU A 1031 -42.47 -63.61 -27.43
N GLU A 1032 -42.24 -64.59 -28.30
CA GLU A 1032 -43.20 -64.98 -29.32
C GLU A 1032 -43.56 -66.46 -29.20
N THR A 1033 -44.85 -66.74 -28.98
CA THR A 1033 -45.44 -68.07 -29.03
C THR A 1033 -46.94 -67.95 -29.31
N ALA A 1034 -47.60 -69.06 -29.60
CA ALA A 1034 -49.06 -69.08 -29.70
C ALA A 1034 -49.67 -68.70 -28.33
N PRO A 1035 -50.69 -67.80 -28.30
CA PRO A 1035 -51.33 -67.37 -27.05
C PRO A 1035 -52.27 -68.47 -26.54
N VAL A 1036 -51.68 -69.52 -25.97
CA VAL A 1036 -52.37 -70.67 -25.37
C VAL A 1036 -52.16 -70.61 -23.86
N GLY A 1037 -53.25 -70.55 -23.11
CA GLY A 1037 -53.23 -70.46 -21.65
C GLY A 1037 -54.54 -70.96 -21.05
N SER A 1038 -54.53 -71.14 -19.72
CA SER A 1038 -55.61 -71.82 -18.99
C SER A 1038 -56.30 -70.92 -17.97
N LEU A 1039 -55.84 -69.67 -17.80
CA LEU A 1039 -56.33 -68.74 -16.79
C LEU A 1039 -57.84 -68.48 -16.92
N ALA A 1040 -58.55 -68.71 -15.82
CA ALA A 1040 -60.01 -68.73 -15.78
C ALA A 1040 -60.65 -67.34 -15.96
N ASP A 1041 -59.92 -66.26 -15.71
CA ASP A 1041 -60.42 -64.88 -15.71
C ASP A 1041 -59.85 -64.01 -16.85
N VAL A 1042 -59.11 -64.59 -17.79
CA VAL A 1042 -58.55 -63.90 -18.96
C VAL A 1042 -59.33 -64.29 -20.22
N ARG A 1043 -60.10 -63.35 -20.77
CA ARG A 1043 -60.97 -63.60 -21.94
C ARG A 1043 -60.30 -63.20 -23.25
N TYR A 1044 -60.57 -63.97 -24.32
CA TYR A 1044 -60.01 -63.75 -25.66
C TYR A 1044 -60.35 -62.42 -26.31
N ASP A 1045 -61.44 -61.77 -25.88
CA ASP A 1045 -61.91 -60.49 -26.40
C ASP A 1045 -61.25 -59.26 -25.73
N LYS A 1046 -60.32 -59.47 -24.78
CA LYS A 1046 -59.61 -58.39 -24.09
C LYS A 1046 -58.30 -58.03 -24.81
N TRP A 1047 -57.95 -56.74 -24.78
CA TRP A 1047 -56.77 -56.21 -25.49
C TRP A 1047 -55.45 -56.87 -25.07
N TYR A 1048 -55.36 -57.32 -23.83
CA TYR A 1048 -54.18 -57.97 -23.25
C TYR A 1048 -54.18 -59.49 -23.40
N TYR A 1049 -55.22 -60.10 -23.98
CA TYR A 1049 -55.33 -61.56 -24.05
C TYR A 1049 -54.07 -62.20 -24.64
N ARG A 1050 -53.62 -61.69 -25.79
CA ARG A 1050 -52.48 -62.26 -26.50
C ARG A 1050 -51.22 -62.26 -25.63
N GLU A 1051 -50.82 -61.11 -25.12
CA GLU A 1051 -49.59 -61.00 -24.33
C GLU A 1051 -49.69 -61.68 -22.95
N VAL A 1052 -50.85 -61.66 -22.29
CA VAL A 1052 -51.03 -62.36 -21.01
C VAL A 1052 -50.95 -63.87 -21.19
N MET A 1053 -51.56 -64.43 -22.24
CA MET A 1053 -51.42 -65.87 -22.55
C MET A 1053 -50.00 -66.25 -22.94
N ILE A 1054 -49.29 -65.39 -23.68
CA ILE A 1054 -47.85 -65.58 -23.97
C ILE A 1054 -47.05 -65.59 -22.67
N ALA A 1055 -47.32 -64.66 -21.74
CA ALA A 1055 -46.64 -64.62 -20.46
C ALA A 1055 -46.92 -65.87 -19.60
N GLU A 1056 -48.13 -66.43 -19.63
CA GLU A 1056 -48.46 -67.69 -18.95
C GLU A 1056 -47.67 -68.86 -19.56
N ASN A 1057 -47.60 -68.93 -20.90
CA ASN A 1057 -46.91 -70.00 -21.62
C ASN A 1057 -45.39 -70.00 -21.34
N PHE A 1058 -44.78 -68.82 -21.23
CA PHE A 1058 -43.38 -68.68 -20.79
C PHE A 1058 -43.19 -68.81 -19.26
N GLY A 1059 -44.26 -69.10 -18.51
CA GLY A 1059 -44.23 -69.26 -17.05
C GLY A 1059 -43.94 -67.98 -16.27
N ILE A 1060 -43.96 -66.81 -16.93
CA ILE A 1060 -43.71 -65.48 -16.36
C ILE A 1060 -44.80 -65.13 -15.35
N ILE A 1061 -46.04 -65.49 -15.68
CA ILE A 1061 -47.20 -65.33 -14.79
C ILE A 1061 -47.84 -66.69 -14.49
N SER A 1062 -48.63 -66.76 -13.43
CA SER A 1062 -49.42 -67.93 -13.06
C SER A 1062 -50.69 -67.50 -12.32
N GLY A 1063 -51.73 -68.32 -12.38
CA GLY A 1063 -52.98 -68.09 -11.64
C GLY A 1063 -52.87 -68.41 -10.15
N ASP A 1064 -53.87 -67.99 -9.38
CA ASP A 1064 -54.10 -68.43 -8.00
C ASP A 1064 -54.51 -69.92 -7.95
N ALA A 1065 -54.84 -70.43 -6.76
CA ALA A 1065 -55.31 -71.83 -6.61
C ALA A 1065 -56.60 -72.15 -7.38
N ALA A 1066 -57.36 -71.13 -7.82
CA ALA A 1066 -58.53 -71.25 -8.69
C ALA A 1066 -58.21 -70.89 -10.15
N ASN A 1067 -56.92 -70.83 -10.50
CA ASN A 1067 -56.36 -70.46 -11.79
C ASN A 1067 -56.76 -69.06 -12.30
N ARG A 1068 -56.89 -68.07 -11.40
CA ARG A 1068 -57.20 -66.67 -11.75
C ARG A 1068 -55.98 -65.76 -11.61
N PHE A 1069 -55.75 -64.87 -12.58
CA PHE A 1069 -54.60 -63.96 -12.61
C PHE A 1069 -54.92 -62.54 -12.11
N TYR A 1070 -56.17 -62.11 -12.23
CA TYR A 1070 -56.67 -60.77 -11.92
C TYR A 1070 -56.05 -59.65 -12.78
N PRO A 1071 -56.21 -59.71 -14.12
CA PRO A 1071 -55.51 -58.85 -15.08
C PRO A 1071 -55.65 -57.34 -14.81
N GLU A 1072 -56.81 -56.89 -14.33
CA GLU A 1072 -57.11 -55.46 -14.13
C GLU A 1072 -56.68 -54.93 -12.75
N THR A 1073 -56.16 -55.79 -11.87
CA THR A 1073 -55.72 -55.34 -10.54
C THR A 1073 -54.37 -54.64 -10.61
N PRO A 1074 -54.10 -53.65 -9.73
CA PRO A 1074 -52.77 -53.08 -9.58
C PRO A 1074 -51.70 -54.13 -9.32
N ILE A 1075 -50.57 -54.04 -10.04
CA ILE A 1075 -49.43 -54.92 -9.79
C ILE A 1075 -48.52 -54.32 -8.71
N THR A 1076 -48.09 -55.16 -7.78
CA THR A 1076 -47.15 -54.79 -6.72
C THR A 1076 -45.70 -54.90 -7.19
N ARG A 1077 -44.79 -54.22 -6.47
CA ARG A 1077 -43.36 -54.23 -6.80
C ARG A 1077 -42.73 -55.62 -6.66
N GLU A 1078 -43.15 -56.45 -5.71
CA GLU A 1078 -42.65 -57.83 -5.61
C GLU A 1078 -43.11 -58.69 -6.81
N GLU A 1079 -44.36 -58.50 -7.28
CA GLU A 1079 -44.89 -59.21 -8.45
C GLU A 1079 -44.17 -58.78 -9.72
N ILE A 1080 -43.88 -57.48 -9.87
CA ILE A 1080 -43.01 -56.98 -10.95
C ILE A 1080 -41.65 -57.66 -10.91
N ALA A 1081 -41.03 -57.78 -9.72
CA ALA A 1081 -39.72 -58.37 -9.61
C ALA A 1081 -39.71 -59.83 -10.05
N VAL A 1082 -40.72 -60.60 -9.66
CA VAL A 1082 -40.89 -61.99 -10.10
C VAL A 1082 -41.08 -62.07 -11.61
N MET A 1083 -41.95 -61.23 -12.19
CA MET A 1083 -42.21 -61.24 -13.63
C MET A 1083 -40.97 -60.87 -14.46
N VAL A 1084 -40.25 -59.82 -14.08
CA VAL A 1084 -39.04 -59.38 -14.81
C VAL A 1084 -37.92 -60.40 -14.66
N PHE A 1085 -37.72 -60.95 -13.46
CA PHE A 1085 -36.73 -62.00 -13.23
C PHE A 1085 -36.98 -63.23 -14.11
N LYS A 1086 -38.24 -63.70 -14.17
CA LYS A 1086 -38.63 -64.81 -15.03
C LYS A 1086 -38.50 -64.47 -16.51
N ALA A 1087 -38.80 -63.24 -16.92
CA ALA A 1087 -38.64 -62.81 -18.30
C ALA A 1087 -37.16 -62.74 -18.72
N LEU A 1088 -36.27 -62.33 -17.82
CA LEU A 1088 -34.82 -62.39 -18.05
C LEU A 1088 -34.36 -63.83 -18.25
N GLN A 1089 -34.84 -64.76 -17.42
CA GLN A 1089 -34.56 -66.20 -17.59
C GLN A 1089 -35.12 -66.76 -18.90
N ALA A 1090 -36.37 -66.44 -19.22
CA ALA A 1090 -37.06 -66.92 -20.42
C ALA A 1090 -36.45 -66.38 -21.72
N SER A 1091 -35.89 -65.17 -21.70
CA SER A 1091 -35.22 -64.56 -22.86
C SER A 1091 -33.74 -64.95 -23.00
N GLY A 1092 -33.20 -65.79 -22.10
CA GLY A 1092 -31.80 -66.20 -22.12
C GLY A 1092 -30.80 -65.05 -21.88
N ARG A 1093 -31.27 -63.90 -21.39
CA ARG A 1093 -30.41 -62.74 -21.11
C ARG A 1093 -29.49 -63.03 -19.93
N LYS A 1094 -28.21 -62.65 -20.05
CA LYS A 1094 -27.21 -62.82 -19.01
C LYS A 1094 -27.35 -61.71 -17.96
N PHE A 1095 -27.48 -62.09 -16.69
CA PHE A 1095 -27.52 -61.18 -15.53
C PHE A 1095 -26.79 -61.84 -14.35
N ASN A 1096 -26.25 -61.05 -13.42
CA ASN A 1096 -25.56 -61.62 -12.27
C ASN A 1096 -26.56 -62.07 -11.21
N VAL A 1097 -26.32 -63.24 -10.64
CA VAL A 1097 -27.08 -63.71 -9.49
C VAL A 1097 -26.50 -63.02 -8.25
N HIS A 1098 -27.34 -62.23 -7.58
CA HIS A 1098 -26.98 -61.53 -6.35
C HIS A 1098 -27.48 -62.30 -5.13
N ASP A 1099 -26.68 -62.33 -4.08
CA ASP A 1099 -27.06 -62.93 -2.80
C ASP A 1099 -28.13 -62.08 -2.10
N ASN A 1100 -28.97 -62.74 -1.28
CA ASN A 1100 -30.07 -62.09 -0.55
C ASN A 1100 -29.56 -60.98 0.40
N THR A 1101 -28.28 -60.98 0.78
CA THR A 1101 -27.64 -59.90 1.54
C THR A 1101 -27.79 -58.52 0.92
N VAL A 1102 -27.97 -58.41 -0.41
CA VAL A 1102 -28.22 -57.12 -1.08
C VAL A 1102 -29.50 -56.43 -0.57
N LEU A 1103 -30.44 -57.19 -0.02
CA LEU A 1103 -31.69 -56.68 0.54
C LEU A 1103 -31.55 -56.17 1.99
N GLU A 1104 -30.43 -56.42 2.66
CA GLU A 1104 -30.18 -56.01 4.05
C GLU A 1104 -30.23 -54.49 4.25
N LYS A 1105 -29.96 -53.73 3.18
CA LYS A 1105 -30.05 -52.27 3.19
C LYS A 1105 -31.48 -51.74 3.29
N PHE A 1106 -32.51 -52.58 3.12
CA PHE A 1106 -33.91 -52.16 3.14
C PHE A 1106 -34.61 -52.52 4.45
N ILE A 1107 -35.23 -51.52 5.08
CA ILE A 1107 -35.85 -51.65 6.40
C ILE A 1107 -37.09 -52.55 6.40
N ASP A 1108 -37.76 -52.67 5.26
CA ASP A 1108 -38.98 -53.44 5.06
C ASP A 1108 -38.74 -54.77 4.31
N LYS A 1109 -37.49 -55.24 4.23
CA LYS A 1109 -37.12 -56.54 3.62
C LYS A 1109 -37.92 -57.72 4.17
N HIS A 1110 -38.33 -57.65 5.44
CA HIS A 1110 -39.13 -58.68 6.12
C HIS A 1110 -40.55 -58.80 5.57
N ASN A 1111 -41.02 -57.80 4.82
CA ASN A 1111 -42.35 -57.81 4.19
C ASN A 1111 -42.34 -58.46 2.79
N ILE A 1112 -41.18 -58.89 2.29
CA ILE A 1112 -41.06 -59.57 0.98
C ILE A 1112 -41.60 -60.99 1.12
N SER A 1113 -42.50 -61.40 0.22
CA SER A 1113 -42.97 -62.79 0.19
C SER A 1113 -41.81 -63.76 -0.03
N PRO A 1114 -41.78 -64.95 0.61
CA PRO A 1114 -40.70 -65.93 0.46
C PRO A 1114 -40.37 -66.29 -1.01
N HIS A 1115 -41.40 -66.36 -1.87
CA HIS A 1115 -41.24 -66.68 -3.29
C HIS A 1115 -40.62 -65.55 -4.13
N ALA A 1116 -40.61 -64.31 -3.63
CA ALA A 1116 -40.13 -63.13 -4.34
C ALA A 1116 -38.74 -62.64 -3.88
N VAL A 1117 -38.20 -63.18 -2.77
CA VAL A 1117 -36.94 -62.73 -2.15
C VAL A 1117 -35.79 -62.75 -3.16
N SER A 1118 -35.56 -63.89 -3.82
CA SER A 1118 -34.44 -64.02 -4.77
C SER A 1118 -34.61 -63.11 -5.98
N SER A 1119 -35.83 -63.00 -6.52
CA SER A 1119 -36.10 -62.11 -7.66
C SER A 1119 -35.86 -60.64 -7.29
N MET A 1120 -36.28 -60.21 -6.10
CA MET A 1120 -36.04 -58.84 -5.62
C MET A 1120 -34.56 -58.58 -5.32
N ALA A 1121 -33.82 -59.56 -4.79
CA ALA A 1121 -32.38 -59.43 -4.54
C ALA A 1121 -31.60 -59.22 -5.83
N VAL A 1122 -31.88 -60.02 -6.87
CA VAL A 1122 -31.24 -59.89 -8.18
C VAL A 1122 -31.54 -58.53 -8.81
N LEU A 1123 -32.81 -58.12 -8.86
CA LEU A 1123 -33.16 -56.84 -9.47
C LEU A 1123 -32.61 -55.64 -8.67
N ALA A 1124 -32.54 -55.71 -7.34
CA ALA A 1124 -31.95 -54.65 -6.53
C ALA A 1124 -30.42 -54.61 -6.60
N GLY A 1125 -29.76 -55.75 -6.79
CA GLY A 1125 -28.31 -55.87 -6.96
C GLY A 1125 -27.83 -55.41 -8.34
N GLU A 1126 -28.55 -55.79 -9.39
CA GLU A 1126 -28.39 -55.25 -10.74
C GLU A 1126 -28.78 -53.77 -10.84
N GLY A 1127 -29.42 -53.22 -9.80
CA GLY A 1127 -29.97 -51.86 -9.76
C GLY A 1127 -31.04 -51.62 -10.82
N ILE A 1128 -31.74 -52.68 -11.24
CA ILE A 1128 -32.95 -52.62 -12.05
C ILE A 1128 -34.08 -52.04 -11.19
N MET A 1129 -34.23 -52.54 -9.96
CA MET A 1129 -35.21 -52.05 -8.99
C MET A 1129 -34.52 -51.23 -7.89
N GLU A 1130 -34.90 -49.97 -7.77
CA GLU A 1130 -34.38 -49.08 -6.72
C GLU A 1130 -35.33 -49.00 -5.52
N GLY A 1131 -34.76 -48.66 -4.37
CA GLY A 1131 -35.53 -48.35 -3.15
C GLY A 1131 -36.39 -47.09 -3.31
N LEU A 1132 -37.45 -47.04 -2.51
CA LEU A 1132 -38.24 -45.85 -2.26
C LEU A 1132 -37.62 -45.03 -1.11
N GLN A 1133 -38.20 -43.86 -0.83
CA GLN A 1133 -37.74 -42.99 0.25
C GLN A 1133 -37.70 -43.74 1.60
N GLY A 1134 -36.71 -43.41 2.42
CA GLY A 1134 -36.53 -44.01 3.76
C GLY A 1134 -35.92 -45.41 3.76
N ASN A 1135 -35.13 -45.77 2.73
CA ASN A 1135 -34.53 -47.11 2.58
C ASN A 1135 -35.56 -48.24 2.61
N THR A 1136 -36.72 -48.03 1.99
CA THR A 1136 -37.74 -49.08 1.81
C THR A 1136 -37.68 -49.65 0.39
N ILE A 1137 -37.96 -50.93 0.19
CA ILE A 1137 -38.09 -51.52 -1.15
C ILE A 1137 -39.56 -51.64 -1.58
N GLY A 1138 -40.49 -51.57 -0.62
CA GLY A 1138 -41.93 -51.48 -0.83
C GLY A 1138 -42.53 -52.69 -1.53
N PRO A 1139 -42.30 -53.94 -1.09
CA PRO A 1139 -42.67 -55.14 -1.85
C PRO A 1139 -44.17 -55.21 -2.16
N LYS A 1140 -45.02 -54.81 -1.22
CA LYS A 1140 -46.49 -54.82 -1.36
C LYS A 1140 -47.06 -53.55 -2.00
N TYR A 1141 -46.26 -52.54 -2.29
CA TYR A 1141 -46.76 -51.29 -2.84
C TYR A 1141 -47.05 -51.43 -4.34
N PRO A 1142 -48.22 -50.96 -4.81
CA PRO A 1142 -48.50 -50.87 -6.23
C PRO A 1142 -47.49 -49.97 -6.95
N ALA A 1143 -47.03 -50.38 -8.12
CA ALA A 1143 -46.12 -49.57 -8.92
C ALA A 1143 -46.87 -48.60 -9.84
N THR A 1144 -46.27 -47.44 -10.10
CA THR A 1144 -46.77 -46.51 -11.12
C THR A 1144 -46.30 -46.92 -12.52
N ARG A 1145 -46.98 -46.44 -13.56
CA ARG A 1145 -46.58 -46.64 -14.96
C ARG A 1145 -45.15 -46.16 -15.23
N ALA A 1146 -44.73 -45.05 -14.62
CA ALA A 1146 -43.34 -44.57 -14.72
C ALA A 1146 -42.33 -45.52 -14.07
N GLN A 1147 -42.64 -46.05 -12.88
CA GLN A 1147 -41.75 -47.01 -12.21
C GLN A 1147 -41.61 -48.30 -13.02
N ALA A 1148 -42.73 -48.82 -13.54
CA ALA A 1148 -42.73 -49.99 -14.41
C ALA A 1148 -41.90 -49.78 -15.69
N ALA A 1149 -42.03 -48.62 -16.35
CA ALA A 1149 -41.22 -48.29 -17.52
C ALA A 1149 -39.73 -48.25 -17.19
N VAL A 1150 -39.34 -47.64 -16.07
CA VAL A 1150 -37.93 -47.61 -15.64
C VAL A 1150 -37.38 -49.00 -15.34
N PHE A 1151 -38.16 -49.87 -14.68
CA PHE A 1151 -37.73 -51.23 -14.39
C PHE A 1151 -37.50 -52.05 -15.67
N ILE A 1152 -38.40 -51.97 -16.64
CA ILE A 1152 -38.23 -52.65 -17.93
C ILE A 1152 -37.03 -52.07 -18.70
N TYR A 1153 -36.91 -50.74 -18.77
CA TYR A 1153 -35.81 -50.09 -19.48
C TYR A 1153 -34.45 -50.45 -18.88
N ARG A 1154 -34.34 -50.48 -17.55
CA ARG A 1154 -33.12 -50.90 -16.86
C ARG A 1154 -32.85 -52.38 -17.03
N ALA A 1155 -33.88 -53.23 -17.01
CA ALA A 1155 -33.69 -54.65 -17.30
C ALA A 1155 -33.11 -54.85 -18.70
N LEU A 1156 -33.58 -54.09 -19.71
CA LEU A 1156 -33.06 -54.18 -21.07
C LEU A 1156 -31.62 -53.66 -21.24
N THR A 1157 -31.24 -52.61 -20.51
CA THR A 1157 -29.94 -51.93 -20.65
C THR A 1157 -28.85 -52.46 -19.73
N ARG A 1158 -29.22 -53.11 -18.62
CA ARG A 1158 -28.28 -53.67 -17.64
C ARG A 1158 -28.07 -55.18 -17.76
N SER A 1159 -28.91 -55.87 -18.53
CA SER A 1159 -28.66 -57.28 -18.90
C SER A 1159 -28.18 -57.37 -20.34
N GLU A 1160 -27.26 -58.30 -20.60
CA GLU A 1160 -26.75 -58.55 -21.94
C GLU A 1160 -27.74 -59.45 -22.72
N PRO A 1161 -27.98 -59.19 -24.02
CA PRO A 1161 -28.70 -60.12 -24.88
C PRO A 1161 -28.05 -61.51 -24.81
N GLY A 1162 -28.85 -62.58 -24.74
CA GLY A 1162 -28.32 -63.92 -24.96
C GLY A 1162 -27.80 -64.05 -26.40
N ASP A 1163 -26.84 -64.95 -26.62
CA ASP A 1163 -26.32 -65.24 -27.96
C ASP A 1163 -27.49 -65.67 -28.87
N GLU A 1164 -27.72 -64.97 -29.98
CA GLU A 1164 -28.87 -65.16 -30.89
C GLU A 1164 -28.92 -66.56 -31.56
N GLU A 1165 -27.95 -67.45 -31.30
CA GLU A 1165 -27.90 -68.81 -31.87
C GLU A 1165 -28.57 -69.91 -31.02
N ALA A 1166 -29.23 -69.58 -29.89
CA ALA A 1166 -29.78 -70.59 -28.98
C ALA A 1166 -31.30 -70.56 -28.73
N PHE A 1167 -32.10 -69.93 -29.60
CA PHE A 1167 -33.57 -70.04 -29.57
C PHE A 1167 -34.19 -70.40 -30.92
#